data_AF-A0A953GAK5-F1
#
_entry.id   AF-A0A953GAK5-F1
#
_cell.length_a   1.000
_cell.length_b   1.000
_cell.length_c   1.000
_cell.angle_alpha   90.00
_cell.angle_beta   90.00
_cell.angle_gamma   90.00
#
_symmetry.space_group_name_H-M   'P 1'
#
loop_
_entity.id
_entity.type
_entity.pdbx_description
1 polymer ?
#
loop_
_entity_poly.entity_id
_entity_poly.type
_entity_poly.pdbx_seq_one_letter_code
_entity_poly.pdbx_strand_id
1 'polypeptide(L)'
;MMRRIILHLLCISMIPMISFCQSDGLNSNNVHAYFENGYPFSNFESNLAGCVAPFQGIYSPAICYSMHLQMFSIDPFFILPSSTNVPNRTQTPGPLYYPNFKPTTQEINAFKKFWYIDKGEILDHVDDFNQDGNVDTKRSDIYAWPGKNNPYFEEFNGFPIQQGDYPLAEFVDVDQDGNYNPDHGDYPTVHNLSADRMPNRMIFFVYHHSGKYVFQSEYAITAFAFSCPEEQILHNSVFMSCRIRNKNETQYKVKNSILLNSVDPQVGCYLDDYVGCFPDLNSAYWYNADANDGILQANSCPSSFSYKSKIPVISMTILNKKMDYFSADINIDSTGKIILQMENSFLRKYFNDDGTFRKFTHPFNHGARDHQFSEDPNEEKSWSMYRMSNEEGMDFTIDQMIKTGSWDNNESKTLDFVLMYNQDPDSNHIQNVHVAKQNILKIQKIYNEGFLYRCSFDDCKDGCVWPGDCDNNGRVDALDAVPIFKMLNITGLKRSDSIVWRGMESFDWGTERPGVLNPKFADADGNGVVNVRDLNLLRWYFKYTHNSPEPRALECAGNPILKFVKNGNTRMEKIYVSFLEKRSIEGYSFSVLNSNSDNIILINSLAKMWEDTSVFIFEHHSYEQQISPEKIEVVCFQNAKRDIPIIDTFQQLFYILKAKSTGVVEICDFT
;
A
#
# COMPACT_ATOMS: atom_id res chain seq x y z
N MET A 1 -31.72 -45.21 7.26
CA MET A 1 -31.11 -44.68 6.01
C MET A 1 -31.83 -43.39 5.62
N MET A 2 -31.18 -42.24 5.75
CA MET A 2 -31.58 -40.98 5.10
C MET A 2 -30.31 -40.24 4.72
N ARG A 3 -30.25 -39.67 3.51
CA ARG A 3 -29.12 -38.85 3.06
C ARG A 3 -29.25 -37.45 3.68
N ARG A 4 -28.27 -37.02 4.47
CA ARG A 4 -28.05 -35.59 4.70
C ARG A 4 -27.39 -35.03 3.44
N ILE A 5 -28.03 -34.07 2.79
CA ILE A 5 -27.37 -33.22 1.79
C ILE A 5 -26.72 -32.09 2.58
N ILE A 6 -25.39 -32.02 2.54
CA ILE A 6 -24.63 -30.89 3.07
C ILE A 6 -24.60 -29.83 1.96
N LEU A 7 -25.27 -28.70 2.20
CA LEU A 7 -25.10 -27.52 1.35
C LEU A 7 -23.89 -26.75 1.88
N HIS A 8 -22.73 -26.92 1.25
CA HIS A 8 -21.64 -25.96 1.41
C HIS A 8 -21.96 -24.74 0.54
N LEU A 9 -22.31 -23.64 1.19
CA LEU A 9 -22.37 -22.32 0.57
C LEU A 9 -20.95 -21.80 0.37
N LEU A 10 -20.29 -22.27 -0.70
CA LEU A 10 -19.13 -21.58 -1.24
C LEU A 10 -19.59 -20.24 -1.80
N CYS A 11 -19.23 -19.15 -1.11
CA CYS A 11 -19.27 -17.80 -1.66
C CYS A 11 -18.20 -17.67 -2.76
N ILE A 12 -18.45 -18.28 -3.92
CA ILE A 12 -17.68 -18.01 -5.13
C ILE A 12 -17.96 -16.56 -5.52
N SER A 13 -16.96 -15.70 -5.32
CA SER A 13 -16.93 -14.34 -5.86
C SER A 13 -17.06 -14.41 -7.39
N MET A 14 -18.26 -14.15 -7.91
CA MET A 14 -18.50 -14.07 -9.35
C MET A 14 -17.92 -12.77 -9.90
N ILE A 15 -16.63 -12.78 -10.18
CA ILE A 15 -15.86 -11.68 -10.78
C ILE A 15 -16.41 -11.37 -12.18
N PRO A 16 -17.00 -10.18 -12.41
CA PRO A 16 -17.29 -9.68 -13.76
C PRO A 16 -15.99 -9.24 -14.45
N MET A 17 -16.00 -9.13 -15.78
CA MET A 17 -14.78 -8.88 -16.58
C MET A 17 -13.94 -7.69 -16.10
N ILE A 18 -12.63 -7.92 -15.99
CA ILE A 18 -11.62 -6.97 -15.53
C ILE A 18 -11.66 -5.70 -16.38
N SER A 19 -11.89 -4.56 -15.72
CA SER A 19 -11.49 -3.24 -16.20
C SER A 19 -10.36 -2.75 -15.30
N PHE A 20 -9.13 -2.70 -15.83
CA PHE A 20 -7.91 -2.37 -15.10
C PHE A 20 -8.10 -1.16 -14.18
N CYS A 21 -7.80 -1.35 -12.89
CA CYS A 21 -8.02 -0.42 -11.80
C CYS A 21 -6.74 -0.38 -10.96
N GLN A 22 -5.78 0.40 -11.44
CA GLN A 22 -4.44 0.53 -10.88
C GLN A 22 -4.48 0.61 -9.34
N SER A 23 -3.80 -0.35 -8.72
CA SER A 23 -3.52 -0.40 -7.29
C SER A 23 -2.08 0.05 -7.03
N ASP A 24 -1.85 0.78 -5.95
CA ASP A 24 -0.53 1.38 -5.67
C ASP A 24 -0.29 1.62 -4.16
N GLY A 25 0.96 1.75 -3.72
CA GLY A 25 1.37 1.41 -2.33
C GLY A 25 2.05 2.50 -1.48
N LEU A 26 1.54 2.73 -0.26
CA LEU A 26 2.21 3.51 0.80
C LEU A 26 3.17 2.61 1.58
N ASN A 27 4.47 2.83 1.37
CA ASN A 27 5.53 1.93 1.81
C ASN A 27 6.36 2.63 2.89
N SER A 28 6.02 2.46 4.17
CA SER A 28 6.78 3.07 5.26
C SER A 28 6.91 2.13 6.46
N ASN A 29 8.14 1.91 6.90
CA ASN A 29 8.44 1.15 8.12
C ASN A 29 7.96 -0.32 8.07
N ASN A 30 7.35 -0.80 9.15
CA ASN A 30 6.72 -2.10 9.25
C ASN A 30 5.38 -2.20 8.49
N VAL A 31 4.82 -1.14 7.91
CA VAL A 31 3.47 -1.17 7.30
C VAL A 31 3.53 -0.89 5.80
N HIS A 32 2.76 -1.66 5.05
CA HIS A 32 2.57 -1.48 3.61
C HIS A 32 1.08 -1.48 3.32
N ALA A 33 0.57 -0.40 2.72
CA ALA A 33 -0.86 -0.20 2.46
C ALA A 33 -1.10 0.06 0.96
N TYR A 34 -1.93 -0.75 0.32
CA TYR A 34 -2.35 -0.57 -1.07
C TYR A 34 -3.64 0.27 -1.14
N PHE A 35 -3.78 1.05 -2.20
CA PHE A 35 -4.96 1.86 -2.45
C PHE A 35 -5.48 1.62 -3.87
N GLU A 36 -6.80 1.45 -4.01
CA GLU A 36 -7.51 1.54 -5.28
C GLU A 36 -8.46 2.74 -5.24
N ASN A 37 -8.72 3.35 -6.41
CA ASN A 37 -9.69 4.44 -6.50
C ASN A 37 -11.10 3.94 -6.14
N GLY A 38 -11.65 4.44 -5.02
CA GLY A 38 -12.91 3.99 -4.45
C GLY A 38 -12.81 2.97 -3.31
N TYR A 39 -11.61 2.44 -3.05
CA TYR A 39 -11.33 1.38 -2.07
C TYR A 39 -9.94 1.57 -1.44
N PRO A 40 -9.82 2.33 -0.33
CA PRO A 40 -8.60 2.37 0.47
C PRO A 40 -8.21 0.98 1.01
N PHE A 41 -6.95 0.81 1.41
CA PHE A 41 -6.42 -0.44 1.99
C PHE A 41 -6.86 -1.70 1.23
N SER A 42 -6.75 -1.71 -0.11
CA SER A 42 -7.27 -2.75 -1.01
C SER A 42 -6.32 -3.06 -2.18
N ASN A 43 -6.22 -4.33 -2.60
CA ASN A 43 -5.43 -4.77 -3.76
C ASN A 43 -6.13 -5.93 -4.50
N PHE A 44 -7.25 -5.62 -5.16
CA PHE A 44 -8.06 -6.58 -5.90
C PHE A 44 -7.42 -7.00 -7.23
N GLU A 45 -6.56 -6.17 -7.83
CA GLU A 45 -5.81 -6.56 -9.05
C GLU A 45 -4.83 -7.72 -8.80
N SER A 46 -4.19 -7.76 -7.61
CA SER A 46 -3.28 -8.86 -7.23
C SER A 46 -3.99 -9.98 -6.46
N ASN A 47 -5.23 -9.77 -6.02
CA ASN A 47 -5.93 -10.59 -5.03
C ASN A 47 -5.07 -10.83 -3.76
N LEU A 48 -4.49 -9.73 -3.24
CA LEU A 48 -3.66 -9.70 -2.03
C LEU A 48 -4.33 -8.83 -0.96
N ALA A 49 -3.94 -9.05 0.30
CA ALA A 49 -4.36 -8.20 1.41
C ALA A 49 -3.96 -6.73 1.14
N GLY A 50 -4.94 -5.84 1.23
CA GLY A 50 -4.77 -4.42 0.97
C GLY A 50 -3.96 -3.65 2.02
N CYS A 51 -3.68 -4.24 3.19
CA CYS A 51 -2.64 -3.77 4.10
C CYS A 51 -2.00 -4.92 4.87
N VAL A 52 -0.68 -4.83 5.09
CA VAL A 52 0.15 -5.86 5.74
C VAL A 52 1.17 -5.26 6.72
N ALA A 53 1.44 -5.95 7.83
CA ALA A 53 2.49 -5.61 8.80
C ALA A 53 2.85 -6.84 9.69
N PRO A 54 4.05 -6.96 10.29
CA PRO A 54 5.25 -6.23 9.92
C PRO A 54 5.74 -6.71 8.54
N PHE A 55 5.95 -5.75 7.65
CA PHE A 55 6.19 -6.00 6.24
C PHE A 55 7.51 -6.73 5.97
N GLN A 56 7.43 -7.83 5.22
CA GLN A 56 8.49 -8.78 4.89
C GLN A 56 8.44 -9.15 3.39
N GLY A 57 7.97 -8.22 2.55
CA GLY A 57 7.69 -8.47 1.13
C GLY A 57 6.45 -9.35 0.92
N ILE A 58 6.48 -10.22 -0.10
CA ILE A 58 5.30 -11.00 -0.53
C ILE A 58 4.77 -12.03 0.49
N TYR A 59 5.48 -12.27 1.59
CA TYR A 59 5.11 -13.24 2.64
C TYR A 59 4.54 -12.58 3.90
N SER A 60 4.10 -11.32 3.80
CA SER A 60 3.63 -10.55 4.95
C SER A 60 2.20 -10.94 5.35
N PRO A 61 1.91 -11.15 6.64
CA PRO A 61 0.56 -11.39 7.11
C PRO A 61 -0.31 -10.14 6.96
N ALA A 62 -1.61 -10.36 6.76
CA ALA A 62 -2.60 -9.30 6.60
C ALA A 62 -2.81 -8.52 7.90
N ILE A 63 -3.10 -7.22 7.76
CA ILE A 63 -3.76 -6.41 8.78
C ILE A 63 -5.11 -5.83 8.31
N CYS A 64 -5.37 -5.78 7.01
CA CYS A 64 -6.65 -5.35 6.42
C CYS A 64 -6.72 -5.92 4.99
N TYR A 65 -7.87 -6.42 4.55
CA TYR A 65 -8.04 -6.88 3.17
C TYR A 65 -8.60 -5.80 2.26
N SER A 66 -9.64 -5.10 2.72
CA SER A 66 -10.27 -3.97 2.02
C SER A 66 -10.91 -2.96 2.98
N MET A 67 -11.02 -1.69 2.54
CA MET A 67 -11.81 -0.64 3.20
C MET A 67 -12.69 0.07 2.16
N HIS A 68 -13.92 0.39 2.55
CA HIS A 68 -14.88 1.08 1.70
C HIS A 68 -15.59 2.21 2.45
N LEU A 69 -15.61 3.40 1.83
CA LEU A 69 -16.28 4.59 2.36
C LEU A 69 -17.56 4.88 1.57
N GLN A 70 -18.69 4.95 2.26
CA GLN A 70 -19.99 5.25 1.64
C GLN A 70 -20.80 6.22 2.50
N MET A 71 -21.23 7.34 1.89
CA MET A 71 -22.21 8.24 2.51
C MET A 71 -23.64 7.96 2.04
N PHE A 72 -24.60 8.07 2.95
CA PHE A 72 -26.04 7.98 2.67
C PHE A 72 -26.85 8.97 3.53
N SER A 73 -28.14 9.08 3.22
CA SER A 73 -29.10 10.00 3.85
C SER A 73 -30.33 9.24 4.35
N ILE A 74 -30.92 9.68 5.47
CA ILE A 74 -32.12 9.09 6.09
C ILE A 74 -33.38 9.95 5.83
N ASP A 75 -33.28 10.97 4.97
CA ASP A 75 -34.45 11.73 4.49
C ASP A 75 -35.36 10.81 3.64
N PRO A 76 -36.69 11.01 3.60
CA PRO A 76 -37.64 10.00 3.09
C PRO A 76 -37.55 9.73 1.58
N PHE A 77 -36.76 10.52 0.85
CA PHE A 77 -36.23 10.16 -0.46
C PHE A 77 -34.92 9.38 -0.28
N PHE A 78 -35.03 8.08 0.05
CA PHE A 78 -33.89 7.19 0.19
C PHE A 78 -33.13 7.02 -1.14
N ILE A 79 -32.09 7.84 -1.34
CA ILE A 79 -31.13 7.73 -2.45
C ILE A 79 -30.19 6.55 -2.14
N LEU A 80 -30.65 5.35 -2.51
CA LEU A 80 -29.94 4.09 -2.34
C LEU A 80 -29.35 3.57 -3.66
N PRO A 81 -28.06 3.18 -3.69
CA PRO A 81 -27.61 2.12 -4.59
C PRO A 81 -28.53 0.91 -4.38
N SER A 82 -29.20 0.45 -5.44
CA SER A 82 -30.31 -0.49 -5.31
C SER A 82 -29.85 -1.80 -4.67
N SER A 83 -30.52 -2.23 -3.60
CA SER A 83 -30.21 -3.43 -2.79
C SER A 83 -30.52 -4.76 -3.49
N THR A 84 -30.36 -4.80 -4.83
CA THR A 84 -30.56 -5.95 -5.71
C THR A 84 -29.61 -5.80 -6.90
N ASN A 85 -28.53 -6.61 -6.91
CA ASN A 85 -27.64 -6.85 -8.05
C ASN A 85 -26.94 -5.61 -8.66
N VAL A 86 -26.10 -4.92 -7.90
CA VAL A 86 -25.11 -3.96 -8.46
C VAL A 86 -23.70 -4.20 -7.89
N PRO A 87 -22.94 -5.17 -8.42
CA PRO A 87 -21.49 -5.26 -8.22
C PRO A 87 -20.70 -4.28 -9.11
N ASN A 88 -21.38 -3.40 -9.84
CA ASN A 88 -20.73 -2.36 -10.63
C ASN A 88 -20.25 -1.25 -9.67
N ARG A 89 -18.94 -1.06 -9.56
CA ARG A 89 -18.33 0.06 -8.85
C ARG A 89 -18.99 1.37 -9.32
N THR A 90 -19.59 2.12 -8.39
CA THR A 90 -20.16 3.46 -8.66
C THR A 90 -19.14 4.58 -8.44
N GLN A 91 -17.97 4.19 -7.93
CA GLN A 91 -16.76 4.99 -7.81
C GLN A 91 -16.14 5.21 -9.19
N THR A 92 -15.97 6.48 -9.55
CA THR A 92 -15.29 6.91 -10.77
C THR A 92 -14.04 7.68 -10.35
N PRO A 93 -12.83 7.28 -10.81
CA PRO A 93 -11.60 8.06 -10.60
C PRO A 93 -11.75 9.50 -11.08
N GLY A 94 -11.18 10.43 -10.33
CA GLY A 94 -11.22 11.86 -10.62
C GLY A 94 -12.32 12.62 -9.87
N PRO A 95 -12.26 13.96 -9.90
CA PRO A 95 -13.23 14.83 -9.24
C PRO A 95 -14.61 14.83 -9.90
N LEU A 96 -15.60 15.33 -9.16
CA LEU A 96 -16.96 15.62 -9.62
C LEU A 96 -17.18 17.14 -9.61
N TYR A 97 -16.49 17.84 -10.51
CA TYR A 97 -16.44 19.31 -10.60
C TYR A 97 -17.81 19.96 -10.32
N TYR A 98 -18.82 19.57 -11.10
CA TYR A 98 -20.22 19.95 -10.95
C TYR A 98 -21.13 18.71 -10.99
N PRO A 99 -22.36 18.75 -10.44
CA PRO A 99 -23.16 17.55 -10.18
C PRO A 99 -23.57 16.75 -11.44
N ASN A 100 -23.76 17.43 -12.57
CA ASN A 100 -24.03 16.80 -13.87
C ASN A 100 -22.77 16.56 -14.73
N PHE A 101 -21.56 16.69 -14.14
CA PHE A 101 -20.31 16.35 -14.82
C PHE A 101 -20.26 14.85 -15.14
N LYS A 102 -19.69 14.54 -16.31
CA LYS A 102 -19.53 13.19 -16.84
C LYS A 102 -18.14 13.12 -17.46
N PRO A 103 -17.13 12.62 -16.73
CA PRO A 103 -15.78 12.55 -17.27
C PRO A 103 -15.75 11.60 -18.47
N THR A 104 -14.94 11.97 -19.46
CA THR A 104 -14.61 11.09 -20.58
C THR A 104 -13.75 9.91 -20.13
N THR A 105 -13.70 8.84 -20.92
CA THR A 105 -12.79 7.70 -20.66
C THR A 105 -11.33 8.12 -20.57
N GLN A 106 -10.93 9.21 -21.24
CA GLN A 106 -9.59 9.78 -21.15
C GLN A 106 -9.34 10.41 -19.77
N GLU A 107 -10.25 11.26 -19.28
CA GLU A 107 -10.15 11.84 -17.93
C GLU A 107 -10.22 10.78 -16.82
N ILE A 108 -11.10 9.78 -16.96
CA ILE A 108 -11.17 8.66 -16.02
C ILE A 108 -9.83 7.92 -15.92
N ASN A 109 -9.19 7.64 -17.06
CA ASN A 109 -7.88 6.97 -17.06
C ASN A 109 -6.74 7.90 -16.61
N ALA A 110 -6.82 9.20 -16.89
CA ALA A 110 -5.86 10.20 -16.41
C ALA A 110 -5.89 10.34 -14.88
N PHE A 111 -7.08 10.27 -14.27
CA PHE A 111 -7.26 10.25 -12.81
C PHE A 111 -7.17 8.85 -12.18
N LYS A 112 -6.81 7.79 -12.92
CA LYS A 112 -6.26 6.55 -12.33
C LYS A 112 -4.79 6.75 -11.92
N LYS A 113 -4.51 7.88 -11.28
CA LYS A 113 -3.19 8.28 -10.81
C LYS A 113 -3.23 8.46 -9.29
N PHE A 114 -2.14 8.07 -8.67
CA PHE A 114 -1.79 8.40 -7.30
C PHE A 114 -0.63 9.40 -7.37
N TRP A 115 -0.69 10.44 -6.55
CA TRP A 115 0.41 11.41 -6.43
C TRP A 115 1.19 11.07 -5.17
N TYR A 116 2.41 10.57 -5.37
CA TYR A 116 3.39 10.28 -4.33
C TYR A 116 4.16 11.54 -3.97
N ILE A 117 4.54 11.67 -2.71
CA ILE A 117 5.60 12.58 -2.27
C ILE A 117 6.38 11.91 -1.14
N ASP A 118 7.70 11.84 -1.27
CA ASP A 118 8.63 11.50 -0.19
C ASP A 118 9.06 12.77 0.58
N LYS A 119 9.27 12.64 1.90
CA LYS A 119 9.71 13.77 2.74
C LYS A 119 11.00 14.43 2.26
N GLY A 120 11.92 13.63 1.70
CA GLY A 120 13.19 14.12 1.17
C GLY A 120 12.98 15.16 0.07
N GLU A 121 12.06 14.90 -0.87
CA GLU A 121 11.77 15.81 -1.97
C GLU A 121 11.25 17.16 -1.49
N ILE A 122 10.37 17.15 -0.47
CA ILE A 122 9.85 18.38 0.15
C ILE A 122 10.98 19.15 0.83
N LEU A 123 11.81 18.48 1.64
CA LEU A 123 12.93 19.14 2.31
C LEU A 123 13.91 19.73 1.30
N ASP A 124 14.31 18.94 0.30
CA ASP A 124 15.20 19.39 -0.76
C ASP A 124 14.63 20.60 -1.51
N HIS A 125 13.32 20.65 -1.77
CA HIS A 125 12.64 21.78 -2.42
C HIS A 125 12.55 23.03 -1.55
N VAL A 126 12.26 22.85 -0.26
CA VAL A 126 12.21 23.94 0.72
C VAL A 126 13.62 24.51 0.95
N ASP A 127 14.65 23.68 0.99
CA ASP A 127 16.05 24.11 1.15
C ASP A 127 16.63 24.71 -0.14
N ASP A 128 16.18 24.28 -1.33
CA ASP A 128 16.41 24.92 -2.64
C ASP A 128 15.86 26.36 -2.60
N PHE A 129 14.55 26.53 -2.35
CA PHE A 129 13.91 27.84 -2.26
C PHE A 129 14.49 28.77 -1.18
N ASN A 130 14.84 28.23 -0.01
CA ASN A 130 15.38 29.01 1.11
C ASN A 130 16.81 29.54 0.88
N GLN A 131 17.53 29.09 -0.15
CA GLN A 131 18.90 29.56 -0.42
C GLN A 131 18.95 30.98 -0.99
N ASP A 132 18.08 31.32 -1.94
CA ASP A 132 18.05 32.65 -2.57
C ASP A 132 16.65 33.19 -2.95
N GLY A 133 15.59 32.40 -2.78
CA GLY A 133 14.21 32.75 -3.17
C GLY A 133 13.80 32.29 -4.57
N ASN A 134 14.57 31.45 -5.24
CA ASN A 134 14.22 30.78 -6.50
C ASN A 134 14.23 29.25 -6.31
N VAL A 135 13.64 28.50 -7.25
CA VAL A 135 13.75 27.04 -7.29
C VAL A 135 14.56 26.63 -8.51
N ASP A 136 15.81 26.21 -8.30
CA ASP A 136 16.71 25.76 -9.37
C ASP A 136 16.36 24.35 -9.85
N THR A 137 15.89 23.46 -8.95
CA THR A 137 15.63 22.04 -9.27
C THR A 137 14.13 21.71 -9.30
N LYS A 138 13.55 21.65 -10.50
CA LYS A 138 12.14 21.25 -10.68
C LYS A 138 11.93 19.74 -10.44
N ARG A 139 11.46 19.38 -9.25
CA ARG A 139 11.19 17.99 -8.79
C ARG A 139 9.82 17.54 -9.30
N SER A 140 9.76 16.42 -10.05
CA SER A 140 8.59 16.06 -10.86
C SER A 140 7.29 16.00 -10.07
N ASP A 141 7.32 15.44 -8.87
CA ASP A 141 6.11 15.03 -8.18
C ASP A 141 5.49 16.20 -7.39
N ILE A 142 6.33 17.10 -6.88
CA ILE A 142 5.94 18.43 -6.36
C ILE A 142 5.27 19.27 -7.46
N TYR A 143 5.87 19.32 -8.66
CA TYR A 143 5.32 20.07 -9.79
C TYR A 143 4.07 19.40 -10.39
N ALA A 144 3.94 18.08 -10.28
CA ALA A 144 2.74 17.33 -10.66
C ALA A 144 1.59 17.43 -9.65
N TRP A 145 1.83 17.88 -8.42
CA TRP A 145 0.85 17.82 -7.31
C TRP A 145 -0.46 18.57 -7.66
N PRO A 146 -1.64 17.99 -7.37
CA PRO A 146 -2.94 18.63 -7.62
C PRO A 146 -3.29 19.68 -6.55
N GLY A 147 -2.34 20.56 -6.24
CA GLY A 147 -2.57 21.80 -5.50
C GLY A 147 -3.50 22.74 -6.27
N LYS A 148 -4.19 23.63 -5.56
CA LYS A 148 -5.21 24.50 -6.17
C LYS A 148 -4.56 25.48 -7.14
N ASN A 149 -5.04 25.53 -8.38
CA ASN A 149 -4.53 26.41 -9.44
C ASN A 149 -3.06 26.20 -9.85
N ASN A 150 -2.49 25.01 -9.60
CA ASN A 150 -1.13 24.66 -10.02
C ASN A 150 -0.88 24.97 -11.52
N PRO A 151 0.00 25.94 -11.86
CA PRO A 151 0.25 26.32 -13.26
C PRO A 151 1.03 25.25 -14.04
N TYR A 152 1.75 24.35 -13.35
CA TYR A 152 2.56 23.29 -13.93
C TYR A 152 1.83 21.93 -14.01
N PHE A 153 0.59 21.84 -13.50
CA PHE A 153 -0.14 20.57 -13.44
C PHE A 153 -0.28 19.91 -14.81
N GLU A 154 -0.70 20.64 -15.85
CA GLU A 154 -0.89 20.05 -17.18
C GLU A 154 0.43 19.63 -17.85
N GLU A 155 1.52 20.35 -17.59
CA GLU A 155 2.87 20.02 -18.08
C GLU A 155 3.38 18.71 -17.45
N PHE A 156 3.27 18.56 -16.12
CA PHE A 156 3.82 17.43 -15.38
C PHE A 156 2.87 16.21 -15.28
N ASN A 157 1.59 16.36 -15.65
CA ASN A 157 0.62 15.25 -15.70
C ASN A 157 0.15 14.89 -17.12
N GLY A 158 0.31 15.78 -18.11
CA GLY A 158 -0.17 15.56 -19.48
C GLY A 158 -1.69 15.71 -19.68
N PHE A 159 -2.40 16.29 -18.71
CA PHE A 159 -3.83 16.61 -18.80
C PHE A 159 -4.24 17.78 -17.88
N PRO A 160 -5.27 18.56 -18.23
CA PRO A 160 -5.73 19.70 -17.43
C PRO A 160 -6.74 19.31 -16.35
N ILE A 161 -6.81 20.13 -15.29
CA ILE A 161 -7.95 20.19 -14.37
C ILE A 161 -9.05 21.04 -15.06
N GLN A 162 -10.25 20.49 -15.25
CA GLN A 162 -11.31 21.12 -16.08
C GLN A 162 -11.99 22.34 -15.42
N GLN A 163 -11.61 22.69 -14.19
CA GLN A 163 -12.18 23.80 -13.44
C GLN A 163 -11.06 24.54 -12.69
N GLY A 164 -10.93 25.84 -12.96
CA GLY A 164 -10.12 26.75 -12.15
C GLY A 164 -10.73 27.01 -10.77
N ASP A 165 -9.88 27.38 -9.82
CA ASP A 165 -10.17 27.54 -8.40
C ASP A 165 -10.73 26.26 -7.73
N TYR A 166 -10.26 25.09 -8.17
CA TYR A 166 -10.72 23.79 -7.69
C TYR A 166 -9.70 23.10 -6.77
N PRO A 167 -9.87 23.16 -5.42
CA PRO A 167 -8.94 22.52 -4.50
C PRO A 167 -9.17 20.99 -4.48
N LEU A 168 -8.18 20.25 -4.98
CA LEU A 168 -8.11 18.79 -4.98
C LEU A 168 -7.29 18.28 -3.78
N ALA A 169 -5.99 18.58 -3.73
CA ALA A 169 -5.12 18.29 -2.59
C ALA A 169 -4.94 19.54 -1.69
N GLU A 170 -4.35 19.32 -0.51
CA GLU A 170 -3.87 20.38 0.39
C GLU A 170 -2.38 20.67 0.10
N PHE A 171 -1.90 21.85 0.46
CA PHE A 171 -0.52 22.31 0.28
C PHE A 171 -0.17 23.37 1.33
N VAL A 172 1.12 23.65 1.52
CA VAL A 172 1.58 24.87 2.21
C VAL A 172 1.70 25.98 1.19
N ASP A 173 0.98 27.06 1.47
CA ASP A 173 0.97 28.34 0.75
C ASP A 173 1.99 29.27 1.43
N VAL A 174 3.11 29.52 0.75
CA VAL A 174 4.30 30.21 1.30
C VAL A 174 4.21 31.72 1.07
N ASP A 175 3.77 32.16 -0.11
CA ASP A 175 3.64 33.59 -0.45
C ASP A 175 2.29 34.22 -0.03
N GLN A 176 1.31 33.39 0.33
CA GLN A 176 -0.04 33.74 0.79
C GLN A 176 -0.95 34.35 -0.30
N ASP A 177 -0.72 34.03 -1.58
CA ASP A 177 -1.63 34.37 -2.68
C ASP A 177 -2.88 33.46 -2.76
N GLY A 178 -2.85 32.30 -2.08
CA GLY A 178 -3.96 31.36 -1.99
C GLY A 178 -4.00 30.30 -3.10
N ASN A 179 -2.99 30.21 -3.96
CA ASN A 179 -2.79 29.20 -5.01
C ASN A 179 -1.57 28.33 -4.69
N TYR A 180 -1.36 27.26 -5.46
CA TYR A 180 -0.17 26.42 -5.36
C TYR A 180 0.78 26.72 -6.52
N ASN A 181 1.93 27.31 -6.23
CA ASN A 181 2.99 27.56 -7.20
C ASN A 181 4.36 27.12 -6.63
N PRO A 182 4.87 25.95 -7.03
CA PRO A 182 6.20 25.47 -6.64
C PRO A 182 7.35 26.45 -6.94
N ASP A 183 7.26 27.30 -7.99
CA ASP A 183 8.29 28.31 -8.27
C ASP A 183 8.33 29.44 -7.21
N HIS A 184 7.32 29.53 -6.33
CA HIS A 184 7.26 30.44 -5.17
C HIS A 184 7.51 29.70 -3.84
N GLY A 185 7.98 28.45 -3.89
CA GLY A 185 8.35 27.65 -2.71
C GLY A 185 7.21 26.80 -2.11
N ASP A 186 6.02 26.80 -2.70
CA ASP A 186 4.88 26.02 -2.20
C ASP A 186 5.11 24.52 -2.30
N TYR A 187 4.66 23.77 -1.28
CA TYR A 187 4.89 22.32 -1.22
C TYR A 187 3.69 21.49 -0.70
N PRO A 188 3.62 20.19 -1.05
CA PRO A 188 2.56 19.28 -0.63
C PRO A 188 2.43 19.11 0.89
N THR A 189 1.21 18.99 1.40
CA THR A 189 0.98 18.72 2.83
C THR A 189 -0.33 17.96 3.09
N VAL A 190 -0.60 17.68 4.37
CA VAL A 190 -1.81 16.99 4.83
C VAL A 190 -2.54 17.82 5.90
N HIS A 191 -3.85 17.63 5.99
CA HIS A 191 -4.69 18.26 7.01
C HIS A 191 -4.25 17.93 8.44
N ASN A 192 -4.41 18.89 9.36
CA ASN A 192 -4.06 18.79 10.78
C ASN A 192 -2.58 18.46 11.09
N LEU A 193 -1.65 18.80 10.19
CA LEU A 193 -0.22 18.87 10.50
C LEU A 193 0.16 20.26 11.03
N SER A 194 1.02 20.30 12.05
CA SER A 194 1.70 21.54 12.46
C SER A 194 2.69 22.01 11.40
N ALA A 195 3.04 23.30 11.42
CA ALA A 195 4.22 23.79 10.71
C ALA A 195 5.48 22.96 11.05
N ASP A 196 6.37 22.84 10.07
CA ASP A 196 7.56 21.98 10.09
C ASP A 196 7.25 20.49 10.39
N ARG A 197 6.07 19.97 10.02
CA ARG A 197 5.75 18.53 10.07
C ARG A 197 5.40 18.01 8.69
N MET A 198 6.17 17.01 8.27
CA MET A 198 6.02 16.30 7.02
C MET A 198 6.01 14.79 7.36
N PRO A 199 4.98 14.03 6.98
CA PRO A 199 5.02 12.57 6.98
C PRO A 199 6.20 12.10 6.13
N ASN A 200 6.76 10.92 6.42
CA ASN A 200 7.85 10.37 5.61
C ASN A 200 7.39 10.08 4.18
N ARG A 201 6.16 9.60 4.03
CA ARG A 201 5.47 9.46 2.74
C ARG A 201 4.02 9.90 2.85
N MET A 202 3.51 10.49 1.77
CA MET A 202 2.09 10.68 1.54
C MET A 202 1.69 10.27 0.13
N ILE A 203 0.42 9.87 -0.03
CA ILE A 203 -0.22 9.59 -1.30
C ILE A 203 -1.52 10.38 -1.35
N PHE A 204 -1.71 11.16 -2.41
CA PHE A 204 -2.99 11.74 -2.75
C PHE A 204 -3.70 10.99 -3.89
N PHE A 205 -5.01 10.80 -3.76
CA PHE A 205 -5.89 10.37 -4.84
C PHE A 205 -7.30 10.94 -4.67
N VAL A 206 -8.06 10.98 -5.77
CA VAL A 206 -9.43 11.52 -5.78
C VAL A 206 -10.35 10.65 -6.63
N TYR A 207 -11.51 10.34 -6.08
CA TYR A 207 -12.60 9.67 -6.79
C TYR A 207 -13.95 10.28 -6.39
N HIS A 208 -15.01 9.93 -7.12
CA HIS A 208 -16.36 10.34 -6.76
C HIS A 208 -17.38 9.23 -6.95
N HIS A 209 -18.47 9.30 -6.20
CA HIS A 209 -19.68 8.51 -6.40
C HIS A 209 -20.66 9.34 -7.24
N SER A 210 -21.14 8.78 -8.35
CA SER A 210 -22.20 9.37 -9.17
C SER A 210 -23.19 8.31 -9.65
N GLY A 211 -24.42 8.73 -9.94
CA GLY A 211 -25.49 7.85 -10.42
C GLY A 211 -26.87 8.28 -9.96
N LYS A 212 -27.91 7.83 -10.69
CA LYS A 212 -29.30 8.28 -10.49
C LYS A 212 -29.85 8.06 -9.07
N TYR A 213 -29.32 7.08 -8.34
CA TYR A 213 -29.75 6.72 -6.99
C TYR A 213 -28.57 6.65 -6.00
N VAL A 214 -27.43 7.27 -6.32
CA VAL A 214 -26.26 7.29 -5.43
C VAL A 214 -26.09 8.69 -4.86
N PHE A 215 -25.70 8.80 -3.59
CA PHE A 215 -25.36 10.09 -2.99
C PHE A 215 -24.17 10.71 -3.71
N GLN A 216 -24.38 11.81 -4.43
CA GLN A 216 -23.30 12.45 -5.20
C GLN A 216 -22.26 13.04 -4.25
N SER A 217 -21.08 12.44 -4.26
CA SER A 217 -20.00 12.75 -3.30
C SER A 217 -18.65 12.60 -3.97
N GLU A 218 -17.76 13.55 -3.71
CA GLU A 218 -16.36 13.50 -4.08
C GLU A 218 -15.52 13.21 -2.84
N TYR A 219 -14.52 12.35 -2.97
CA TYR A 219 -13.63 11.88 -1.91
C TYR A 219 -12.21 12.21 -2.33
N ALA A 220 -11.65 13.28 -1.77
CA ALA A 220 -10.25 13.62 -1.88
C ALA A 220 -9.51 13.01 -0.69
N ILE A 221 -8.63 12.05 -0.93
CA ILE A 221 -7.98 11.25 0.10
C ILE A 221 -6.47 11.49 0.08
N THR A 222 -5.92 11.78 1.26
CA THR A 222 -4.48 11.77 1.50
C THR A 222 -4.16 10.70 2.55
N ALA A 223 -3.49 9.63 2.14
CA ALA A 223 -2.95 8.60 3.03
C ALA A 223 -1.49 8.90 3.34
N PHE A 224 -1.04 8.70 4.58
CA PHE A 224 0.32 9.10 5.00
C PHE A 224 0.85 8.29 6.18
N ALA A 225 2.18 8.23 6.31
CA ALA A 225 2.86 7.53 7.40
C ALA A 225 4.13 8.27 7.85
N PHE A 226 4.45 8.15 9.13
CA PHE A 226 5.68 8.68 9.73
C PHE A 226 6.68 7.56 9.98
N SER A 227 7.91 7.72 9.55
CA SER A 227 9.00 6.91 10.08
C SER A 227 9.38 7.48 11.45
N CYS A 228 9.27 6.66 12.50
CA CYS A 228 9.43 7.13 13.87
C CYS A 228 9.96 6.01 14.78
N PRO A 229 11.24 5.61 14.66
CA PRO A 229 11.76 4.35 15.19
C PRO A 229 11.63 4.26 16.72
N GLU A 230 11.89 5.41 17.34
CA GLU A 230 11.81 5.69 18.77
C GLU A 230 10.36 5.68 19.31
N GLU A 231 9.38 5.89 18.42
CA GLU A 231 7.96 5.97 18.73
C GLU A 231 7.19 4.96 17.88
N GLN A 232 7.30 3.69 18.29
CA GLN A 232 6.82 2.54 17.52
C GLN A 232 5.36 2.64 17.09
N ILE A 233 4.48 3.37 17.80
CA ILE A 233 3.09 3.52 17.36
C ILE A 233 3.00 4.33 16.07
N LEU A 234 3.80 5.40 15.91
CA LEU A 234 3.84 6.18 14.67
C LEU A 234 4.49 5.37 13.54
N HIS A 235 5.56 4.62 13.86
CA HIS A 235 6.24 3.71 12.93
C HIS A 235 5.32 2.57 12.44
N ASN A 236 4.37 2.12 13.26
CA ASN A 236 3.44 1.02 12.98
C ASN A 236 2.02 1.49 12.58
N SER A 237 1.86 2.72 12.10
CA SER A 237 0.57 3.32 11.75
C SER A 237 0.51 3.87 10.32
N VAL A 238 -0.65 3.72 9.68
CA VAL A 238 -1.03 4.45 8.47
C VAL A 238 -2.23 5.36 8.76
N PHE A 239 -2.06 6.64 8.47
CA PHE A 239 -3.08 7.67 8.64
C PHE A 239 -3.78 7.93 7.31
N MET A 240 -5.04 8.38 7.37
CA MET A 240 -5.78 8.76 6.18
C MET A 240 -6.73 9.93 6.47
N SER A 241 -6.45 11.09 5.86
CA SER A 241 -7.33 12.25 5.81
C SER A 241 -8.25 12.12 4.60
N CYS A 242 -9.53 11.86 4.84
CA CYS A 242 -10.55 11.80 3.80
C CYS A 242 -11.40 13.08 3.81
N ARG A 243 -11.16 13.99 2.85
CA ARG A 243 -11.96 15.19 2.63
C ARG A 243 -13.10 14.87 1.67
N ILE A 244 -14.29 14.72 2.22
CA ILE A 244 -15.51 14.38 1.48
C ILE A 244 -16.27 15.66 1.15
N ARG A 245 -16.78 15.80 -0.08
CA ARG A 245 -17.48 16.99 -0.58
C ARG A 245 -18.86 16.60 -1.13
N ASN A 246 -19.91 17.27 -0.67
CA ASN A 246 -21.28 17.06 -1.16
C ASN A 246 -21.45 17.65 -2.57
N LYS A 247 -21.99 16.85 -3.50
CA LYS A 247 -22.14 17.21 -4.92
C LYS A 247 -23.56 16.98 -5.46
N ASN A 248 -24.59 17.00 -4.61
CA ASN A 248 -25.99 16.84 -5.04
C ASN A 248 -26.64 18.20 -5.39
N GLU A 249 -27.53 18.22 -6.39
CA GLU A 249 -28.18 19.45 -6.86
C GLU A 249 -29.25 20.05 -5.91
N THR A 250 -29.57 21.32 -6.19
CA THR A 250 -30.01 22.35 -5.23
C THR A 250 -31.48 22.29 -4.79
N GLN A 251 -31.99 21.11 -4.42
CA GLN A 251 -33.29 20.97 -3.73
C GLN A 251 -33.25 20.21 -2.40
N TYR A 252 -32.19 19.44 -2.13
CA TYR A 252 -32.09 18.64 -0.91
C TYR A 252 -30.83 19.02 -0.13
N LYS A 253 -30.95 19.97 0.80
CA LYS A 253 -29.99 20.08 1.92
C LYS A 253 -30.03 18.73 2.61
N VAL A 254 -28.92 18.00 2.54
CA VAL A 254 -28.86 16.61 3.02
C VAL A 254 -29.09 16.64 4.52
N LYS A 255 -29.94 15.76 5.05
CA LYS A 255 -30.30 15.71 6.47
C LYS A 255 -30.05 14.32 7.00
N ASN A 256 -29.60 14.27 8.25
CA ASN A 256 -29.29 13.03 8.95
C ASN A 256 -28.35 12.14 8.12
N SER A 257 -27.35 12.78 7.49
CA SER A 257 -26.32 12.09 6.73
C SER A 257 -25.49 11.21 7.65
N ILE A 258 -25.22 10.00 7.18
CA ILE A 258 -24.34 9.05 7.84
C ILE A 258 -23.27 8.63 6.84
N LEU A 259 -22.01 8.64 7.28
CA LEU A 259 -20.97 7.88 6.62
C LEU A 259 -20.90 6.51 7.27
N LEU A 260 -20.83 5.47 6.44
CA LEU A 260 -20.28 4.17 6.79
C LEU A 260 -18.81 4.12 6.35
N ASN A 261 -17.94 3.75 7.29
CA ASN A 261 -16.69 3.07 7.00
C ASN A 261 -16.93 1.56 7.18
N SER A 262 -16.82 0.79 6.10
CA SER A 262 -16.94 -0.66 6.09
C SER A 262 -15.55 -1.26 5.82
N VAL A 263 -15.08 -2.17 6.67
CA VAL A 263 -13.71 -2.71 6.65
C VAL A 263 -13.77 -4.23 6.66
N ASP A 264 -12.92 -4.86 5.87
CA ASP A 264 -12.66 -6.30 5.83
C ASP A 264 -11.41 -6.58 6.69
N PRO A 265 -11.58 -6.99 7.96
CA PRO A 265 -10.54 -7.08 8.96
C PRO A 265 -9.82 -8.43 8.88
N GLN A 266 -8.49 -8.43 8.97
CA GLN A 266 -7.69 -9.65 9.04
C GLN A 266 -6.53 -9.49 10.03
N VAL A 267 -6.31 -10.47 10.91
CA VAL A 267 -5.06 -10.68 11.65
C VAL A 267 -4.38 -11.93 11.07
N GLY A 268 -3.92 -11.82 9.82
CA GLY A 268 -3.32 -12.94 9.11
C GLY A 268 -4.38 -13.88 8.55
N CYS A 269 -4.77 -14.92 9.31
CA CYS A 269 -5.77 -15.89 8.90
C CYS A 269 -7.18 -15.49 9.36
N TYR A 270 -7.96 -14.94 8.42
CA TYR A 270 -9.37 -14.52 8.59
C TYR A 270 -10.35 -15.61 9.10
N LEU A 271 -9.91 -16.87 9.22
CA LEU A 271 -10.72 -18.00 9.67
C LEU A 271 -10.76 -18.15 11.21
N ASP A 272 -9.89 -17.46 11.94
CA ASP A 272 -9.88 -17.40 13.40
C ASP A 272 -9.81 -15.96 13.94
N ASP A 273 -10.24 -14.97 13.14
CA ASP A 273 -10.35 -13.57 13.53
C ASP A 273 -11.62 -13.24 14.34
N TYR A 274 -11.45 -12.48 15.43
CA TYR A 274 -12.50 -11.88 16.26
C TYR A 274 -12.42 -10.35 16.26
N VAL A 275 -13.55 -9.69 16.53
CA VAL A 275 -13.65 -8.22 16.57
C VAL A 275 -14.23 -7.67 17.87
N GLY A 276 -13.93 -6.41 18.13
CA GLY A 276 -14.51 -5.59 19.18
C GLY A 276 -14.40 -4.11 18.86
N CYS A 277 -14.87 -3.28 19.79
CA CYS A 277 -14.70 -1.83 19.67
C CYS A 277 -14.52 -1.15 21.03
N PHE A 278 -13.92 0.03 21.00
CA PHE A 278 -13.84 0.96 22.13
C PHE A 278 -14.68 2.20 21.80
N PRO A 279 -15.97 2.26 22.19
CA PRO A 279 -16.86 3.36 21.80
C PRO A 279 -16.36 4.73 22.26
N ASP A 280 -15.85 4.82 23.49
CA ASP A 280 -15.31 6.06 24.08
C ASP A 280 -14.02 6.54 23.40
N LEU A 281 -13.37 5.68 22.61
CA LEU A 281 -12.15 5.98 21.86
C LEU A 281 -12.38 6.02 20.34
N ASN A 282 -13.63 5.92 19.87
CA ASN A 282 -14.02 5.92 18.45
C ASN A 282 -13.28 4.87 17.59
N SER A 283 -12.90 3.74 18.16
CA SER A 283 -12.08 2.72 17.49
C SER A 283 -12.77 1.37 17.40
N ALA A 284 -12.67 0.74 16.23
CA ALA A 284 -12.81 -0.71 16.08
C ALA A 284 -11.44 -1.39 16.29
N TYR A 285 -11.44 -2.68 16.59
CA TYR A 285 -10.23 -3.51 16.59
C TYR A 285 -10.53 -4.98 16.26
N TRP A 286 -9.54 -5.68 15.71
CA TRP A 286 -9.57 -7.11 15.43
C TRP A 286 -8.34 -7.81 16.03
N TYR A 287 -8.55 -9.07 16.43
CA TYR A 287 -7.64 -9.86 17.26
C TYR A 287 -7.96 -11.35 17.08
N ASN A 288 -6.95 -12.22 17.19
CA ASN A 288 -7.14 -13.65 16.99
C ASN A 288 -7.97 -14.32 18.09
N ALA A 289 -8.72 -15.36 17.74
CA ALA A 289 -9.58 -16.14 18.63
C ALA A 289 -8.81 -17.00 19.63
N ASP A 290 -7.68 -17.59 19.23
CA ASP A 290 -6.78 -18.35 20.12
C ASP A 290 -5.31 -17.89 20.01
N ALA A 291 -4.43 -18.50 20.79
CA ALA A 291 -3.00 -18.18 20.88
C ALA A 291 -2.17 -18.56 19.64
N ASN A 292 -2.79 -19.10 18.59
CA ASN A 292 -2.20 -19.38 17.28
C ASN A 292 -3.10 -18.78 16.19
N ASP A 293 -2.58 -17.90 15.37
CA ASP A 293 -3.20 -17.48 14.11
C ASP A 293 -3.11 -18.65 13.10
N GLY A 294 -4.27 -19.20 12.74
CA GLY A 294 -4.48 -20.25 11.76
C GLY A 294 -4.95 -21.59 12.34
N ILE A 295 -6.09 -22.09 11.84
CA ILE A 295 -6.75 -23.33 12.29
C ILE A 295 -5.83 -24.57 12.27
N LEU A 296 -5.50 -25.04 13.49
CA LEU A 296 -4.59 -26.15 13.78
C LEU A 296 -4.94 -27.51 13.13
N GLN A 297 -6.22 -27.77 12.84
CA GLN A 297 -6.67 -29.10 12.36
C GLN A 297 -6.61 -29.28 10.83
N ALA A 298 -6.37 -28.22 10.05
CA ALA A 298 -6.59 -28.26 8.60
C ALA A 298 -5.40 -27.80 7.72
N ASN A 299 -4.36 -27.18 8.30
CA ASN A 299 -3.26 -26.54 7.54
C ASN A 299 -3.76 -25.53 6.47
N SER A 300 -4.94 -24.93 6.68
CA SER A 300 -5.68 -24.22 5.64
C SER A 300 -5.98 -22.77 6.03
N CYS A 301 -4.97 -21.91 5.90
CA CYS A 301 -5.17 -20.49 5.63
C CYS A 301 -5.03 -20.31 4.12
N PRO A 302 -6.11 -20.40 3.32
CA PRO A 302 -6.02 -20.21 1.89
C PRO A 302 -5.64 -18.75 1.59
N SER A 303 -4.64 -18.55 0.74
CA SER A 303 -4.09 -17.26 0.27
C SER A 303 -3.44 -16.32 1.32
N SER A 304 -3.79 -16.37 2.61
CA SER A 304 -3.20 -15.47 3.63
C SER A 304 -2.02 -16.08 4.41
N PHE A 305 -1.10 -15.23 4.85
CA PHE A 305 0.03 -15.59 5.73
C PHE A 305 -0.31 -15.34 7.20
N SER A 306 0.26 -16.15 8.10
CA SER A 306 -0.06 -16.17 9.53
C SER A 306 1.13 -15.73 10.43
N TYR A 307 0.80 -14.96 11.47
CA TYR A 307 1.59 -14.56 12.62
C TYR A 307 1.98 -15.72 13.56
N LYS A 308 1.29 -16.85 13.45
CA LYS A 308 1.44 -18.03 14.33
C LYS A 308 1.19 -17.61 15.79
N SER A 309 2.16 -17.77 16.68
CA SER A 309 2.04 -17.37 18.09
C SER A 309 2.44 -15.92 18.40
N LYS A 310 2.84 -15.12 17.40
CA LYS A 310 3.19 -13.69 17.56
C LYS A 310 2.06 -12.79 17.08
N ILE A 311 0.92 -12.90 17.73
CA ILE A 311 -0.36 -12.31 17.32
C ILE A 311 -0.43 -10.83 17.75
N PRO A 312 -0.64 -9.89 16.81
CA PRO A 312 -0.93 -8.50 17.13
C PRO A 312 -2.44 -8.29 17.41
N VAL A 313 -2.79 -7.07 17.79
CA VAL A 313 -4.16 -6.53 17.68
C VAL A 313 -4.12 -5.34 16.73
N ILE A 314 -5.01 -5.35 15.75
CA ILE A 314 -5.10 -4.30 14.75
C ILE A 314 -6.27 -3.39 15.13
N SER A 315 -6.11 -2.08 15.00
CA SER A 315 -7.14 -1.11 15.38
C SER A 315 -7.31 -0.03 14.32
N MET A 316 -8.58 0.26 13.97
CA MET A 316 -8.92 1.42 13.13
C MET A 316 -9.71 2.46 13.94
N THR A 317 -9.09 3.61 14.15
CA THR A 317 -9.61 4.71 14.99
C THR A 317 -10.05 5.90 14.15
N ILE A 318 -11.22 6.46 14.45
CA ILE A 318 -11.71 7.72 13.89
C ILE A 318 -11.22 8.86 14.79
N LEU A 319 -10.23 9.62 14.33
CA LEU A 319 -9.49 10.59 15.14
C LEU A 319 -10.25 11.91 15.39
N ASN A 320 -11.20 12.25 14.52
CA ASN A 320 -11.77 13.61 14.46
C ASN A 320 -13.31 13.69 14.52
N LYS A 321 -14.01 12.57 14.66
CA LYS A 321 -15.47 12.46 14.87
C LYS A 321 -15.79 11.33 15.85
N LYS A 322 -17.03 11.32 16.34
CA LYS A 322 -17.55 10.21 17.14
C LYS A 322 -17.89 9.00 16.25
N MET A 323 -17.56 7.80 16.72
CA MET A 323 -18.15 6.55 16.21
C MET A 323 -19.55 6.37 16.81
N ASP A 324 -20.59 6.67 16.04
CA ASP A 324 -21.98 6.67 16.52
C ASP A 324 -22.63 5.29 16.58
N TYR A 325 -22.13 4.33 15.80
CA TYR A 325 -22.56 2.93 15.78
C TYR A 325 -21.39 2.03 15.38
N PHE A 326 -21.39 0.78 15.85
CA PHE A 326 -20.46 -0.26 15.41
C PHE A 326 -21.16 -1.62 15.30
N SER A 327 -21.00 -2.27 14.15
CA SER A 327 -21.45 -3.64 13.88
C SER A 327 -20.29 -4.49 13.37
N ALA A 328 -20.29 -5.78 13.69
CA ALA A 328 -19.82 -6.80 12.75
C ALA A 328 -21.02 -7.21 11.87
N ASP A 329 -20.80 -7.75 10.67
CA ASP A 329 -21.88 -8.29 9.83
C ASP A 329 -22.35 -9.69 10.29
N ILE A 330 -22.57 -9.83 11.60
CA ILE A 330 -22.97 -11.08 12.24
C ILE A 330 -24.16 -10.81 13.15
N ASN A 331 -25.23 -11.58 12.98
CA ASN A 331 -26.42 -11.48 13.81
C ASN A 331 -26.19 -12.24 15.11
N ILE A 332 -26.80 -11.77 16.21
CA ILE A 332 -26.68 -12.36 17.54
C ILE A 332 -28.07 -12.52 18.18
N ASP A 333 -28.27 -13.59 18.94
CA ASP A 333 -29.49 -13.81 19.72
C ASP A 333 -29.49 -13.03 21.05
N SER A 334 -30.57 -13.13 21.83
CA SER A 334 -30.69 -12.48 23.14
C SER A 334 -29.77 -13.06 24.23
N THR A 335 -29.11 -14.19 23.97
CA THR A 335 -28.00 -14.71 24.79
C THR A 335 -26.63 -14.21 24.30
N GLY A 336 -26.60 -13.45 23.20
CA GLY A 336 -25.41 -12.92 22.55
C GLY A 336 -24.68 -13.93 21.67
N LYS A 337 -25.26 -15.12 21.44
CA LYS A 337 -24.70 -16.14 20.55
C LYS A 337 -24.92 -15.77 19.10
N ILE A 338 -23.90 -16.00 18.27
CA ILE A 338 -23.92 -15.75 16.82
C ILE A 338 -24.97 -16.63 16.11
N ILE A 339 -25.72 -16.01 15.17
CA ILE A 339 -26.70 -16.64 14.28
C ILE A 339 -26.35 -16.30 12.82
N LEU A 340 -26.33 -17.31 11.95
CA LEU A 340 -26.09 -17.16 10.50
C LEU A 340 -27.30 -16.63 9.71
N GLN A 341 -28.23 -15.90 10.35
CA GLN A 341 -29.46 -15.41 9.73
C GLN A 341 -29.29 -13.98 9.21
N MET A 342 -28.88 -13.82 7.95
CA MET A 342 -28.72 -12.50 7.32
C MET A 342 -30.08 -11.83 7.02
N GLU A 343 -30.19 -10.52 7.22
CA GLU A 343 -31.29 -9.72 6.67
C GLU A 343 -30.97 -9.30 5.23
N ASN A 344 -31.80 -9.72 4.27
CA ASN A 344 -31.61 -9.51 2.82
C ASN A 344 -31.74 -8.04 2.32
N SER A 345 -31.60 -7.03 3.19
CA SER A 345 -31.67 -5.62 2.78
C SER A 345 -30.81 -4.72 3.67
N PHE A 346 -29.77 -4.16 3.05
CA PHE A 346 -28.70 -3.38 3.68
C PHE A 346 -29.16 -2.33 4.70
N LEU A 347 -30.19 -1.51 4.42
CA LEU A 347 -30.65 -0.53 5.42
C LEU A 347 -31.38 -1.16 6.62
N ARG A 348 -32.14 -2.25 6.43
CA ARG A 348 -32.88 -2.86 7.55
C ARG A 348 -31.92 -3.46 8.58
N LYS A 349 -30.74 -3.97 8.17
CA LYS A 349 -29.66 -4.43 9.08
C LYS A 349 -29.38 -3.41 10.20
N TYR A 350 -29.26 -2.11 9.85
CA TYR A 350 -28.84 -1.07 10.80
C TYR A 350 -29.99 -0.16 11.29
N PHE A 351 -31.08 -0.01 10.54
CA PHE A 351 -32.10 1.02 10.79
C PHE A 351 -33.50 0.45 11.06
N ASN A 352 -34.23 1.16 11.93
CA ASN A 352 -35.66 1.05 12.09
C ASN A 352 -36.38 1.82 10.97
N ASP A 353 -37.68 1.54 10.75
CA ASP A 353 -38.49 2.28 9.76
C ASP A 353 -38.70 3.78 10.12
N ASP A 354 -38.31 4.22 11.32
CA ASP A 354 -38.29 5.64 11.74
C ASP A 354 -36.94 6.34 11.51
N GLY A 355 -35.95 5.64 10.95
CA GLY A 355 -34.60 6.17 10.68
C GLY A 355 -33.65 6.17 11.88
N THR A 356 -34.06 5.69 13.05
CA THR A 356 -33.14 5.46 14.17
C THR A 356 -32.30 4.21 13.95
N PHE A 357 -31.10 4.16 14.53
CA PHE A 357 -30.34 2.91 14.60
C PHE A 357 -31.13 1.87 15.40
N ARG A 358 -31.18 0.64 14.87
CA ARG A 358 -31.51 -0.55 15.65
C ARG A 358 -30.55 -0.66 16.83
N LYS A 359 -30.98 -1.31 17.91
CA LYS A 359 -30.15 -1.48 19.10
C LYS A 359 -29.81 -2.95 19.28
N PHE A 360 -28.53 -3.24 19.49
CA PHE A 360 -28.13 -4.55 20.01
C PHE A 360 -28.68 -4.70 21.43
N THR A 361 -29.08 -5.92 21.80
CA THR A 361 -29.43 -6.27 23.18
C THR A 361 -28.22 -6.90 23.85
N HIS A 362 -27.72 -6.27 24.90
CA HIS A 362 -26.56 -6.77 25.64
C HIS A 362 -26.87 -8.11 26.34
N PRO A 363 -26.04 -9.16 26.22
CA PRO A 363 -26.40 -10.50 26.70
C PRO A 363 -26.59 -10.57 28.22
N PHE A 364 -25.68 -9.99 29.01
CA PHE A 364 -25.70 -10.13 30.47
C PHE A 364 -26.63 -9.17 31.24
N ASN A 365 -27.06 -8.05 30.65
CA ASN A 365 -27.87 -7.04 31.33
C ASN A 365 -29.10 -6.57 30.53
N HIS A 366 -29.29 -7.09 29.31
CA HIS A 366 -30.38 -6.79 28.38
C HIS A 366 -30.59 -5.29 28.05
N GLY A 367 -29.59 -4.45 28.34
CA GLY A 367 -29.59 -3.05 27.95
C GLY A 367 -29.37 -2.86 26.44
N ALA A 368 -30.01 -1.85 25.88
CA ALA A 368 -29.76 -1.41 24.52
C ALA A 368 -28.32 -0.89 24.34
N ARG A 369 -27.73 -1.13 23.15
CA ARG A 369 -26.40 -0.67 22.74
C ARG A 369 -26.38 -0.28 21.27
N ASP A 370 -25.55 0.70 20.91
CA ASP A 370 -25.23 1.11 19.53
C ASP A 370 -23.94 0.44 19.00
N HIS A 371 -23.22 -0.30 19.85
CA HIS A 371 -21.89 -0.80 19.55
C HIS A 371 -21.78 -2.27 19.97
N GLN A 372 -21.66 -3.16 18.98
CA GLN A 372 -21.46 -4.60 19.19
C GLN A 372 -20.08 -4.87 19.82
N PHE A 373 -19.98 -5.87 20.71
CA PHE A 373 -18.71 -6.30 21.33
C PHE A 373 -17.87 -5.13 21.89
N SER A 374 -18.53 -4.27 22.68
CA SER A 374 -17.99 -2.99 23.16
C SER A 374 -17.27 -3.04 24.51
N GLU A 375 -16.99 -4.25 25.02
CA GLU A 375 -16.32 -4.47 26.31
C GLU A 375 -15.01 -5.27 26.14
N ASP A 376 -14.08 -5.11 27.08
CA ASP A 376 -12.69 -5.56 26.95
C ASP A 376 -12.55 -7.09 27.16
N PRO A 377 -12.08 -7.88 26.18
CA PRO A 377 -12.02 -9.34 26.27
C PRO A 377 -11.10 -9.88 27.38
N ASN A 378 -10.21 -9.05 27.93
CA ASN A 378 -9.43 -9.41 29.12
C ASN A 378 -10.33 -9.70 30.34
N GLU A 379 -11.48 -9.03 30.45
CA GLU A 379 -12.42 -9.19 31.57
C GLU A 379 -13.22 -10.50 31.46
N GLU A 380 -13.42 -11.19 32.59
CA GLU A 380 -14.08 -12.52 32.64
C GLU A 380 -15.53 -12.48 32.10
N LYS A 381 -16.20 -11.34 32.26
CA LYS A 381 -17.65 -11.16 32.01
C LYS A 381 -17.95 -10.01 31.04
N SER A 382 -17.00 -9.66 30.17
CA SER A 382 -17.20 -8.70 29.08
C SER A 382 -18.17 -9.23 28.03
N TRP A 383 -19.02 -8.37 27.48
CA TRP A 383 -19.59 -8.58 26.15
C TRP A 383 -18.55 -8.30 25.06
N SER A 384 -17.73 -9.31 24.76
CA SER A 384 -16.72 -9.34 23.69
C SER A 384 -16.84 -10.64 22.90
N MET A 385 -16.43 -10.67 21.64
CA MET A 385 -16.55 -11.87 20.80
C MET A 385 -15.86 -13.10 21.43
N TYR A 386 -14.70 -12.91 22.08
CA TYR A 386 -13.97 -13.93 22.84
C TYR A 386 -14.76 -14.57 23.99
N ARG A 387 -15.67 -13.85 24.64
CA ARG A 387 -16.51 -14.39 25.74
C ARG A 387 -17.86 -14.92 25.25
N MET A 388 -18.22 -14.70 23.98
CA MET A 388 -19.53 -15.09 23.42
C MET A 388 -19.47 -16.17 22.33
N SER A 389 -18.29 -16.39 21.72
CA SER A 389 -18.11 -17.37 20.64
C SER A 389 -17.55 -18.70 21.16
N ASN A 390 -17.87 -19.78 20.44
CA ASN A 390 -17.42 -21.14 20.74
C ASN A 390 -16.69 -21.74 19.52
N GLU A 391 -15.40 -21.41 19.40
CA GLU A 391 -14.34 -22.17 18.70
C GLU A 391 -14.28 -22.16 17.15
N GLU A 392 -15.11 -21.40 16.42
CA GLU A 392 -14.85 -21.11 15.00
C GLU A 392 -14.89 -19.58 14.76
N GLY A 393 -13.87 -19.06 14.06
CA GLY A 393 -13.90 -17.72 13.47
C GLY A 393 -14.64 -17.72 12.14
N MET A 394 -14.83 -16.55 11.55
CA MET A 394 -15.62 -16.38 10.33
C MET A 394 -15.08 -15.21 9.51
N ASP A 395 -15.23 -15.30 8.20
CA ASP A 395 -15.06 -14.18 7.29
C ASP A 395 -16.27 -13.21 7.44
N PHE A 396 -16.03 -11.98 7.91
CA PHE A 396 -17.07 -10.95 8.06
C PHE A 396 -16.51 -9.53 7.95
N THR A 397 -17.32 -8.63 7.41
CA THR A 397 -17.05 -7.18 7.38
C THR A 397 -17.43 -6.54 8.73
N ILE A 398 -16.75 -5.45 9.11
CA ILE A 398 -17.13 -4.56 10.21
C ILE A 398 -17.55 -3.18 9.71
N ASP A 399 -18.50 -2.56 10.41
CA ASP A 399 -19.16 -1.32 10.01
C ASP A 399 -19.06 -0.27 11.13
N GLN A 400 -18.22 0.74 10.95
CA GLN A 400 -18.20 1.95 11.78
C GLN A 400 -19.08 3.02 11.13
N MET A 401 -20.11 3.52 11.83
CA MET A 401 -20.94 4.60 11.30
C MET A 401 -20.79 5.91 12.07
N ILE A 402 -20.75 7.01 11.31
CA ILE A 402 -20.52 8.38 11.80
C ILE A 402 -21.69 9.26 11.34
N LYS A 403 -22.39 9.93 12.25
CA LYS A 403 -23.41 10.91 11.87
C LYS A 403 -22.72 12.21 11.43
N THR A 404 -22.68 12.46 10.12
CA THR A 404 -22.08 13.67 9.54
C THR A 404 -23.06 14.86 9.51
N GLY A 405 -24.29 14.67 9.98
CA GLY A 405 -25.26 15.73 10.27
C GLY A 405 -26.02 16.19 9.02
N SER A 406 -26.00 17.48 8.74
CA SER A 406 -26.55 18.06 7.51
C SER A 406 -25.44 18.58 6.60
N TRP A 407 -25.66 18.55 5.29
CA TRP A 407 -24.72 19.07 4.29
C TRP A 407 -25.41 20.02 3.30
N ASP A 408 -24.80 21.19 3.06
CA ASP A 408 -25.10 22.08 1.94
C ASP A 408 -24.30 21.69 0.69
N ASN A 409 -24.69 22.18 -0.50
CA ASN A 409 -24.02 21.83 -1.76
C ASN A 409 -22.59 22.41 -1.82
N ASN A 410 -21.63 21.62 -2.29
CA ASN A 410 -20.18 21.84 -2.20
C ASN A 410 -19.60 21.99 -0.77
N GLU A 411 -20.40 21.82 0.29
CA GLU A 411 -19.86 21.71 1.65
C GLU A 411 -18.90 20.51 1.71
N SER A 412 -17.74 20.71 2.33
CA SER A 412 -16.70 19.70 2.51
C SER A 412 -16.48 19.41 3.99
N LYS A 413 -16.27 18.15 4.37
CA LYS A 413 -15.90 17.74 5.74
C LYS A 413 -14.80 16.71 5.69
N THR A 414 -13.82 16.87 6.58
CA THR A 414 -12.71 15.92 6.73
C THR A 414 -13.02 14.87 7.78
N LEU A 415 -12.68 13.62 7.47
CA LEU A 415 -12.69 12.47 8.36
C LEU A 415 -11.28 11.88 8.40
N ASP A 416 -10.68 11.89 9.58
CA ASP A 416 -9.31 11.43 9.78
C ASP A 416 -9.34 10.06 10.47
N PHE A 417 -8.70 9.08 9.84
CA PHE A 417 -8.58 7.71 10.31
C PHE A 417 -7.11 7.38 10.59
N VAL A 418 -6.88 6.43 11.49
CA VAL A 418 -5.59 5.71 11.58
C VAL A 418 -5.84 4.21 11.69
N LEU A 419 -5.08 3.43 10.91
CA LEU A 419 -4.94 1.98 11.02
C LEU A 419 -3.61 1.70 11.73
N MET A 420 -3.63 0.96 12.84
CA MET A 420 -2.44 0.68 13.66
C MET A 420 -2.22 -0.81 13.88
N TYR A 421 -0.95 -1.24 13.79
CA TYR A 421 -0.48 -2.54 14.24
C TYR A 421 0.01 -2.44 15.70
N ASN A 422 -0.60 -3.20 16.60
CA ASN A 422 -0.25 -3.20 18.04
C ASN A 422 0.25 -4.58 18.46
N GLN A 423 1.49 -4.67 18.93
CA GLN A 423 2.05 -5.88 19.53
C GLN A 423 3.07 -5.52 20.60
N ASP A 424 2.88 -6.05 21.79
CA ASP A 424 3.91 -6.20 22.81
C ASP A 424 4.45 -7.66 22.76
N PRO A 425 5.77 -7.88 22.61
CA PRO A 425 6.37 -9.23 22.58
C PRO A 425 6.10 -10.09 23.81
N ASP A 426 5.82 -9.49 24.97
CA ASP A 426 5.55 -10.19 26.23
C ASP A 426 4.03 -10.41 26.49
N SER A 427 3.17 -9.92 25.58
CA SER A 427 1.70 -10.03 25.67
C SER A 427 1.12 -11.06 24.69
N ASN A 428 0.12 -11.83 25.15
CA ASN A 428 -0.64 -12.76 24.31
C ASN A 428 -1.77 -12.07 23.49
N HIS A 429 -2.41 -12.83 22.59
CA HIS A 429 -3.53 -12.40 21.72
C HIS A 429 -4.59 -11.47 22.38
N ILE A 430 -5.06 -11.80 23.60
CA ILE A 430 -6.06 -11.00 24.31
C ILE A 430 -5.41 -9.84 25.09
N GLN A 431 -4.21 -10.02 25.63
CA GLN A 431 -3.48 -8.96 26.34
C GLN A 431 -3.10 -7.80 25.40
N ASN A 432 -2.78 -8.09 24.14
CA ASN A 432 -2.52 -7.07 23.12
C ASN A 432 -3.73 -6.16 22.83
N VAL A 433 -4.95 -6.53 23.24
CA VAL A 433 -6.13 -5.64 23.18
C VAL A 433 -5.99 -4.48 24.18
N HIS A 434 -5.39 -4.71 25.34
CA HIS A 434 -5.06 -3.65 26.29
C HIS A 434 -3.93 -2.75 25.77
N VAL A 435 -2.92 -3.32 25.10
CA VAL A 435 -1.83 -2.58 24.46
C VAL A 435 -2.38 -1.66 23.36
N ALA A 436 -3.26 -2.17 22.50
CA ALA A 436 -3.95 -1.37 21.49
C ALA A 436 -4.73 -0.20 22.12
N LYS A 437 -5.45 -0.43 23.22
CA LYS A 437 -6.18 0.61 23.96
C LYS A 437 -5.28 1.73 24.47
N GLN A 438 -4.08 1.41 24.97
CA GLN A 438 -3.08 2.39 25.38
C GLN A 438 -2.51 3.16 24.18
N ASN A 439 -2.21 2.48 23.07
CA ASN A 439 -1.71 3.10 21.85
C ASN A 439 -2.75 4.05 21.21
N ILE A 440 -4.04 3.71 21.25
CA ILE A 440 -5.14 4.56 20.75
C ILE A 440 -5.18 5.89 21.54
N LEU A 441 -5.06 5.84 22.87
CA LEU A 441 -4.98 7.05 23.70
C LEU A 441 -3.73 7.88 23.37
N LYS A 442 -2.60 7.23 23.10
CA LYS A 442 -1.33 7.88 22.75
C LYS A 442 -1.36 8.51 21.36
N ILE A 443 -1.94 7.86 20.35
CA ILE A 443 -2.05 8.43 19.00
C ILE A 443 -3.08 9.55 18.92
N GLN A 444 -4.21 9.42 19.63
CA GLN A 444 -5.20 10.50 19.72
C GLN A 444 -4.57 11.76 20.34
N LYS A 445 -3.68 11.60 21.32
CA LYS A 445 -2.88 12.72 21.85
C LYS A 445 -1.99 13.35 20.77
N ILE A 446 -1.20 12.55 20.04
CA ILE A 446 -0.29 13.05 19.00
C ILE A 446 -1.05 13.78 17.89
N TYR A 447 -2.21 13.26 17.46
CA TYR A 447 -3.10 13.92 16.49
C TYR A 447 -3.70 15.23 17.05
N ASN A 448 -4.16 15.24 18.30
CA ASN A 448 -4.68 16.44 18.96
C ASN A 448 -3.58 17.52 19.16
N GLU A 449 -2.32 17.09 19.32
CA GLU A 449 -1.13 17.95 19.36
C GLU A 449 -0.58 18.25 17.95
N GLY A 450 -1.36 18.05 16.87
CA GLY A 450 -1.01 18.42 15.50
C GLY A 450 0.29 17.76 15.00
N PHE A 451 0.59 16.56 15.47
CA PHE A 451 1.85 15.84 15.23
C PHE A 451 3.11 16.63 15.66
N LEU A 452 3.02 17.44 16.73
CA LEU A 452 4.16 18.19 17.27
C LEU A 452 5.35 17.32 17.71
N TYR A 453 5.13 16.02 18.01
CA TYR A 453 6.20 15.06 18.25
C TYR A 453 7.21 15.07 17.09
N ARG A 454 8.51 15.02 17.40
CA ARG A 454 9.58 14.90 16.41
C ARG A 454 10.23 13.55 16.57
N CYS A 455 10.18 12.73 15.53
CA CYS A 455 11.01 11.56 15.39
C CYS A 455 12.46 12.03 15.26
N SER A 456 13.34 11.65 16.19
CA SER A 456 14.77 11.89 16.01
C SER A 456 15.27 10.93 14.94
N PHE A 457 16.14 11.44 14.08
CA PHE A 457 17.04 10.62 13.29
C PHE A 457 18.42 11.19 13.52
N ASP A 458 19.36 10.34 13.92
CA ASP A 458 20.76 10.61 13.59
C ASP A 458 20.89 10.42 12.07
N ASP A 459 21.05 11.52 11.35
CA ASP A 459 21.37 11.49 9.93
C ASP A 459 22.72 10.81 9.76
N CYS A 460 22.75 9.76 8.95
CA CYS A 460 23.96 9.01 8.69
C CYS A 460 24.99 9.89 7.96
N LYS A 461 26.22 9.94 8.51
CA LYS A 461 27.28 10.85 8.04
C LYS A 461 28.29 10.19 7.10
N ASP A 462 28.59 8.92 7.33
CA ASP A 462 29.60 8.16 6.58
C ASP A 462 29.17 6.69 6.44
N GLY A 463 29.52 6.06 5.32
CA GLY A 463 29.30 4.61 5.11
C GLY A 463 27.84 4.15 5.11
N CYS A 464 26.93 5.05 4.73
CA CYS A 464 25.48 4.90 4.83
C CYS A 464 24.92 3.85 3.87
N VAL A 465 24.06 2.97 4.39
CA VAL A 465 23.30 2.05 3.56
C VAL A 465 21.98 2.68 3.15
N TRP A 466 21.57 2.46 1.90
CA TRP A 466 20.28 2.87 1.35
C TRP A 466 19.54 1.62 0.86
N PRO A 467 18.24 1.48 1.11
CA PRO A 467 17.52 0.25 0.73
C PRO A 467 17.45 0.12 -0.79
N GLY A 468 18.19 -0.83 -1.35
CA GLY A 468 18.21 -1.12 -2.78
C GLY A 468 19.51 -0.73 -3.49
N ASP A 469 20.23 0.30 -3.04
CA ASP A 469 21.62 0.54 -3.49
C ASP A 469 22.52 -0.43 -2.72
N CYS A 470 22.77 -1.57 -3.37
CA CYS A 470 23.50 -2.68 -2.79
C CYS A 470 24.96 -2.69 -3.22
N ASP A 471 25.34 -2.00 -4.31
CA ASP A 471 26.75 -1.86 -4.74
C ASP A 471 27.43 -0.54 -4.31
N ASN A 472 26.67 0.35 -3.66
CA ASN A 472 27.06 1.62 -3.05
C ASN A 472 27.60 2.62 -4.08
N ASN A 473 26.68 3.07 -4.95
CA ASN A 473 26.95 3.89 -6.13
C ASN A 473 26.02 5.12 -6.28
N GLY A 474 25.10 5.35 -5.34
CA GLY A 474 24.17 6.48 -5.32
C GLY A 474 22.87 6.27 -6.11
N ARG A 475 22.56 5.04 -6.53
CA ARG A 475 21.43 4.71 -7.42
C ARG A 475 20.97 3.26 -7.22
N VAL A 476 19.69 2.99 -7.50
CA VAL A 476 19.16 1.62 -7.50
C VAL A 476 18.80 1.19 -8.93
N ASP A 477 19.39 0.10 -9.42
CA ASP A 477 18.93 -0.56 -10.63
C ASP A 477 19.00 -2.11 -10.58
N ALA A 478 19.40 -2.75 -11.67
CA ALA A 478 19.49 -4.20 -11.79
C ALA A 478 20.89 -4.75 -11.43
N LEU A 479 21.89 -3.88 -11.31
CA LEU A 479 23.26 -4.22 -10.91
C LEU A 479 23.37 -4.60 -9.43
N ASP A 480 22.55 -3.99 -8.58
CA ASP A 480 22.45 -4.23 -7.13
C ASP A 480 22.14 -5.68 -6.74
N ALA A 481 21.60 -6.47 -7.68
CA ALA A 481 21.40 -7.90 -7.49
C ALA A 481 22.74 -8.67 -7.39
N VAL A 482 23.82 -8.12 -7.94
CA VAL A 482 25.14 -8.76 -7.97
C VAL A 482 25.80 -8.84 -6.58
N PRO A 483 25.84 -7.76 -5.76
CA PRO A 483 26.15 -7.85 -4.33
C PRO A 483 25.34 -8.92 -3.59
N ILE A 484 24.00 -8.88 -3.70
CA ILE A 484 23.11 -9.83 -3.03
C ILE A 484 23.48 -11.28 -3.39
N PHE A 485 23.62 -11.60 -4.67
CA PHE A 485 23.99 -12.94 -5.12
C PHE A 485 25.40 -13.38 -4.67
N LYS A 486 26.37 -12.45 -4.62
CA LYS A 486 27.73 -12.74 -4.14
C LYS A 486 27.81 -12.95 -2.62
N MET A 487 26.86 -12.41 -1.86
CA MET A 487 26.90 -12.33 -0.40
C MET A 487 25.82 -13.19 0.29
N LEU A 488 25.07 -14.00 -0.46
CA LEU A 488 24.04 -14.91 0.07
C LEU A 488 24.52 -15.71 1.28
N ASN A 489 23.66 -15.74 2.32
CA ASN A 489 23.87 -16.39 3.62
C ASN A 489 24.95 -15.73 4.52
N ILE A 490 25.52 -14.57 4.14
CA ILE A 490 26.26 -13.75 5.11
C ILE A 490 25.24 -13.12 6.08
N THR A 491 25.61 -13.03 7.35
CA THR A 491 24.76 -12.49 8.42
C THR A 491 25.50 -11.43 9.23
N GLY A 492 24.76 -10.56 9.91
CA GLY A 492 25.33 -9.50 10.75
C GLY A 492 24.28 -8.86 11.66
N LEU A 493 24.49 -7.59 12.00
CA LEU A 493 23.55 -6.85 12.85
C LEU A 493 22.37 -6.33 12.02
N LYS A 494 21.17 -6.72 12.44
CA LYS A 494 19.89 -6.21 11.90
C LYS A 494 19.78 -4.69 12.07
N ARG A 495 19.23 -4.01 11.05
CA ARG A 495 18.89 -2.58 11.09
C ARG A 495 17.47 -2.33 11.61
N SER A 496 17.25 -1.18 12.24
CA SER A 496 15.91 -0.58 12.34
C SER A 496 15.55 0.13 11.03
N ASP A 497 14.26 0.31 10.76
CA ASP A 497 13.72 1.13 9.65
C ASP A 497 14.14 0.71 8.24
N SER A 498 14.69 -0.51 8.13
CA SER A 498 15.61 -0.94 7.08
C SER A 498 15.20 -0.71 5.63
N ILE A 499 13.90 -0.58 5.37
CA ILE A 499 13.29 -0.42 4.04
C ILE A 499 12.93 1.04 3.68
N VAL A 500 13.11 2.02 4.57
CA VAL A 500 12.73 3.43 4.35
C VAL A 500 13.79 4.14 3.50
N TRP A 501 13.39 4.89 2.47
CA TRP A 501 14.34 5.61 1.61
C TRP A 501 15.00 6.79 2.34
N ARG A 502 16.08 6.50 3.07
CA ARG A 502 16.99 7.44 3.73
C ARG A 502 18.35 6.76 3.91
N GLY A 503 19.42 7.54 4.04
CA GLY A 503 20.71 7.03 4.46
C GLY A 503 20.65 6.54 5.90
N MET A 504 21.03 5.29 6.15
CA MET A 504 21.03 4.68 7.48
C MET A 504 22.45 4.34 7.92
N GLU A 505 22.75 4.59 9.19
CA GLU A 505 23.94 4.02 9.81
C GLU A 505 23.79 2.49 9.92
N SER A 506 24.89 1.78 9.69
CA SER A 506 24.94 0.34 9.83
C SER A 506 26.35 -0.07 10.23
N PHE A 507 26.45 -0.87 11.29
CA PHE A 507 27.71 -1.48 11.71
C PHE A 507 28.28 -2.35 10.58
N ASP A 508 29.61 -2.42 10.50
CA ASP A 508 30.28 -3.22 9.48
C ASP A 508 30.18 -4.72 9.78
N TRP A 509 29.86 -5.50 8.76
CA TRP A 509 29.69 -6.97 8.88
C TRP A 509 31.02 -7.73 8.75
N GLY A 510 32.14 -7.04 8.99
CA GLY A 510 33.50 -7.56 8.90
C GLY A 510 34.53 -6.44 9.00
N THR A 511 35.81 -6.78 8.98
CA THR A 511 36.89 -5.78 8.86
C THR A 511 36.85 -5.12 7.50
N GLU A 512 36.75 -3.79 7.46
CA GLU A 512 36.90 -3.01 6.22
C GLU A 512 38.19 -3.39 5.46
N ARG A 513 38.11 -3.40 4.13
CA ARG A 513 39.26 -3.55 3.24
C ARG A 513 39.08 -2.61 2.05
N PRO A 514 40.08 -1.75 1.73
CA PRO A 514 39.99 -0.86 0.58
C PRO A 514 39.64 -1.61 -0.72
N GLY A 515 38.61 -1.14 -1.42
CA GLY A 515 38.12 -1.75 -2.66
C GLY A 515 37.25 -3.01 -2.50
N VAL A 516 36.90 -3.42 -1.27
CA VAL A 516 35.96 -4.52 -1.03
C VAL A 516 34.65 -3.97 -0.46
N LEU A 517 33.56 -4.19 -1.19
CA LEU A 517 32.21 -3.83 -0.75
C LEU A 517 31.84 -4.57 0.56
N ASN A 518 31.29 -3.82 1.52
CA ASN A 518 30.90 -4.36 2.82
C ASN A 518 29.57 -5.14 2.72
N PRO A 519 29.42 -6.35 3.31
CA PRO A 519 28.17 -7.10 3.24
C PRO A 519 26.93 -6.36 3.75
N LYS A 520 27.08 -5.34 4.59
CA LYS A 520 25.97 -4.51 5.08
C LYS A 520 25.16 -3.80 3.98
N PHE A 521 25.75 -3.57 2.80
CA PHE A 521 25.04 -2.99 1.65
C PHE A 521 24.13 -4.02 0.95
N ALA A 522 24.50 -5.31 0.97
CA ALA A 522 23.72 -6.38 0.32
C ALA A 522 22.53 -6.88 1.16
N ASP A 523 22.48 -6.56 2.46
CA ASP A 523 21.31 -6.78 3.34
C ASP A 523 20.31 -5.63 3.11
N ALA A 524 19.79 -5.53 1.89
CA ALA A 524 18.94 -4.43 1.42
C ALA A 524 17.64 -4.30 2.23
N ASP A 525 17.02 -5.43 2.60
CA ASP A 525 15.85 -5.44 3.49
C ASP A 525 16.22 -5.25 4.97
N GLY A 526 17.52 -5.25 5.28
CA GLY A 526 18.14 -4.96 6.57
C GLY A 526 17.82 -5.95 7.67
N ASN A 527 17.32 -7.16 7.35
CA ASN A 527 16.91 -8.14 8.36
C ASN A 527 18.07 -8.73 9.17
N GLY A 528 19.32 -8.56 8.74
CA GLY A 528 20.51 -9.18 9.34
C GLY A 528 21.00 -10.45 8.63
N VAL A 529 20.46 -10.76 7.43
CA VAL A 529 20.80 -11.95 6.61
C VAL A 529 20.65 -11.62 5.12
N VAL A 530 21.75 -11.51 4.39
CA VAL A 530 21.73 -11.36 2.92
C VAL A 530 21.12 -12.62 2.30
N ASN A 531 19.99 -12.49 1.62
CA ASN A 531 19.27 -13.60 1.03
C ASN A 531 18.51 -13.18 -0.25
N VAL A 532 17.54 -13.98 -0.70
CA VAL A 532 16.78 -13.70 -1.93
C VAL A 532 15.66 -12.68 -1.73
N ARG A 533 15.33 -12.32 -0.47
CA ARG A 533 14.30 -11.32 -0.13
C ARG A 533 14.77 -9.89 -0.36
N ASP A 534 16.07 -9.63 -0.27
CA ASP A 534 16.69 -8.33 -0.53
C ASP A 534 16.39 -7.82 -1.96
N LEU A 535 16.24 -8.74 -2.92
CA LEU A 535 15.84 -8.46 -4.30
C LEU A 535 14.47 -7.78 -4.45
N ASN A 536 13.63 -7.77 -3.41
CA ASN A 536 12.37 -7.02 -3.42
C ASN A 536 12.61 -5.49 -3.38
N LEU A 537 13.67 -5.04 -2.70
CA LEU A 537 13.92 -3.61 -2.44
C LEU A 537 14.35 -2.92 -3.74
N LEU A 538 15.14 -3.61 -4.57
CA LEU A 538 15.48 -3.20 -5.94
C LEU A 538 14.24 -2.90 -6.79
N ARG A 539 13.14 -3.64 -6.60
CA ARG A 539 11.90 -3.42 -7.36
C ARG A 539 11.17 -2.15 -6.92
N TRP A 540 11.15 -1.85 -5.62
CA TRP A 540 10.44 -0.67 -5.09
C TRP A 540 11.22 0.62 -5.31
N TYR A 541 12.56 0.56 -5.27
CA TYR A 541 13.42 1.73 -5.41
C TYR A 541 14.08 1.86 -6.78
N PHE A 542 13.69 1.06 -7.78
CA PHE A 542 14.27 1.12 -9.12
C PHE A 542 14.26 2.55 -9.72
N LYS A 543 15.43 3.03 -10.15
CA LYS A 543 15.73 4.42 -10.59
C LYS A 543 15.86 5.48 -9.47
N TYR A 544 15.61 5.18 -8.20
CA TYR A 544 15.85 6.14 -7.12
C TYR A 544 17.36 6.41 -6.99
N THR A 545 17.71 7.63 -6.57
CA THR A 545 19.09 8.11 -6.45
C THR A 545 19.29 8.92 -5.17
N HIS A 546 20.51 9.00 -4.67
CA HIS A 546 20.89 9.76 -3.48
C HIS A 546 22.33 10.27 -3.57
N ASN A 547 22.64 11.36 -2.88
CA ASN A 547 23.93 12.07 -3.02
C ASN A 547 24.98 11.60 -1.99
N SER A 548 24.89 10.36 -1.53
CA SER A 548 25.77 9.78 -0.52
C SER A 548 25.95 8.28 -0.74
N PRO A 549 26.88 7.85 -1.62
CA PRO A 549 27.73 8.67 -2.49
C PRO A 549 26.95 9.29 -3.67
N GLU A 550 27.51 10.32 -4.33
CA GLU A 550 26.96 10.93 -5.55
C GLU A 550 26.56 9.90 -6.63
N PRO A 551 25.39 10.02 -7.28
CA PRO A 551 24.87 9.03 -8.22
C PRO A 551 25.80 8.82 -9.42
N ARG A 552 26.36 7.62 -9.55
CA ARG A 552 27.21 7.27 -10.70
C ARG A 552 26.39 7.16 -11.98
N ALA A 553 26.99 7.56 -13.10
CA ALA A 553 26.44 7.28 -14.42
C ALA A 553 26.32 5.76 -14.64
N LEU A 554 25.35 5.33 -15.45
CA LEU A 554 25.16 3.91 -15.77
C LEU A 554 26.35 3.37 -16.60
N GLU A 555 27.36 2.85 -15.91
CA GLU A 555 28.57 2.26 -16.51
C GLU A 555 28.40 0.78 -16.87
N CYS A 556 29.15 0.35 -17.89
CA CYS A 556 28.90 -0.90 -18.59
C CYS A 556 30.25 -1.54 -19.11
N ALA A 557 30.55 -2.84 -18.81
CA ALA A 557 31.80 -3.66 -18.93
C ALA A 557 32.03 -4.94 -19.90
N GLY A 558 31.12 -5.53 -20.72
CA GLY A 558 31.39 -6.51 -21.85
C GLY A 558 30.45 -6.56 -23.11
N ASN A 559 30.86 -7.06 -24.30
CA ASN A 559 29.97 -7.13 -25.52
C ASN A 559 28.78 -8.12 -25.34
N PRO A 560 27.63 -8.01 -26.05
CA PRO A 560 26.42 -8.76 -25.72
C PRO A 560 26.50 -10.20 -26.25
N ILE A 561 26.49 -11.15 -25.32
CA ILE A 561 26.76 -12.57 -25.59
C ILE A 561 25.44 -13.38 -25.69
N LEU A 562 24.34 -12.76 -26.12
CA LEU A 562 22.97 -13.28 -25.96
C LEU A 562 22.13 -13.25 -27.24
N LYS A 563 21.34 -14.30 -27.45
CA LYS A 563 20.42 -14.46 -28.59
C LYS A 563 18.97 -14.60 -28.13
N PHE A 564 18.18 -13.54 -28.27
CA PHE A 564 16.74 -13.58 -28.05
C PHE A 564 16.03 -14.29 -29.21
N VAL A 565 15.41 -15.44 -28.94
CA VAL A 565 14.59 -16.16 -29.93
C VAL A 565 13.11 -15.85 -29.69
N LYS A 566 12.57 -14.91 -30.46
CA LYS A 566 11.12 -14.66 -30.51
C LYS A 566 10.44 -15.77 -31.31
N ASN A 567 9.54 -16.53 -30.69
CA ASN A 567 8.60 -17.39 -31.41
C ASN A 567 7.58 -16.51 -32.16
N GLY A 568 7.00 -17.00 -33.26
CA GLY A 568 6.30 -16.18 -34.29
C GLY A 568 5.03 -15.43 -33.87
N ASN A 569 4.63 -15.48 -32.59
CA ASN A 569 3.45 -14.81 -32.05
C ASN A 569 3.73 -13.32 -31.70
N THR A 570 2.67 -12.54 -31.52
CA THR A 570 2.78 -11.15 -31.03
C THR A 570 3.14 -11.07 -29.55
N ARG A 571 2.68 -12.03 -28.73
CA ARG A 571 3.02 -12.17 -27.31
C ARG A 571 4.43 -12.72 -27.09
N MET A 572 5.11 -12.25 -26.05
CA MET A 572 6.30 -12.92 -25.50
C MET A 572 5.87 -14.00 -24.49
N GLU A 573 5.91 -15.26 -24.90
CA GLU A 573 5.58 -16.41 -24.04
C GLU A 573 6.79 -16.91 -23.24
N LYS A 574 8.00 -16.79 -23.80
CA LYS A 574 9.28 -17.24 -23.19
C LYS A 574 10.43 -16.34 -23.66
N ILE A 575 11.40 -16.12 -22.78
CA ILE A 575 12.70 -15.50 -23.11
C ILE A 575 13.76 -16.59 -23.01
N TYR A 576 14.49 -16.82 -24.10
CA TYR A 576 15.64 -17.72 -24.13
C TYR A 576 16.93 -16.94 -23.94
N VAL A 577 17.71 -17.31 -22.93
CA VAL A 577 19.01 -16.71 -22.59
C VAL A 577 20.10 -17.74 -22.91
N SER A 578 20.75 -17.61 -24.06
CA SER A 578 21.83 -18.51 -24.49
C SER A 578 23.15 -17.75 -24.61
N PHE A 579 24.16 -18.17 -23.83
CA PHE A 579 25.50 -17.61 -23.87
C PHE A 579 26.31 -18.20 -25.03
N LEU A 580 26.85 -17.35 -25.91
CA LEU A 580 27.66 -17.76 -27.07
C LEU A 580 29.04 -18.34 -26.70
N GLU A 581 29.49 -18.13 -25.47
CA GLU A 581 30.78 -18.65 -24.96
C GLU A 581 30.59 -19.46 -23.68
N LYS A 582 31.36 -20.55 -23.53
CA LYS A 582 31.36 -21.39 -22.32
C LYS A 582 32.16 -20.73 -21.19
N ARG A 583 31.52 -19.81 -20.46
CA ARG A 583 32.06 -19.13 -19.28
C ARG A 583 31.43 -19.70 -17.99
N SER A 584 32.15 -19.63 -16.88
CA SER A 584 31.55 -19.82 -15.54
C SER A 584 30.73 -18.58 -15.19
N ILE A 585 29.49 -18.74 -14.73
CA ILE A 585 28.53 -17.65 -14.48
C ILE A 585 28.06 -17.74 -13.03
N GLU A 586 28.33 -16.68 -12.26
CA GLU A 586 27.94 -16.60 -10.84
C GLU A 586 26.50 -16.10 -10.65
N GLY A 587 25.94 -15.44 -11.67
CA GLY A 587 24.57 -14.94 -11.70
C GLY A 587 24.32 -14.08 -12.95
N TYR A 588 23.05 -13.81 -13.24
CA TYR A 588 22.62 -12.82 -14.23
C TYR A 588 21.27 -12.20 -13.81
N SER A 589 21.08 -10.93 -14.16
CA SER A 589 19.87 -10.14 -13.94
C SER A 589 19.47 -9.48 -15.26
N PHE A 590 18.17 -9.30 -15.49
CA PHE A 590 17.66 -8.49 -16.59
C PHE A 590 16.29 -7.86 -16.29
N SER A 591 16.12 -6.62 -16.75
CA SER A 591 14.85 -5.89 -16.77
C SER A 591 14.24 -5.96 -18.17
N VAL A 592 12.92 -6.19 -18.27
CA VAL A 592 12.16 -5.97 -19.51
C VAL A 592 11.36 -4.67 -19.37
N LEU A 593 11.71 -3.67 -20.19
CA LEU A 593 11.00 -2.39 -20.25
C LEU A 593 9.92 -2.42 -21.34
N ASN A 594 8.69 -2.11 -20.98
CA ASN A 594 7.60 -1.81 -21.93
C ASN A 594 7.64 -0.31 -22.29
N SER A 595 7.47 0.02 -23.57
CA SER A 595 7.43 1.42 -24.02
C SER A 595 6.13 2.15 -23.64
N ASN A 596 5.08 1.40 -23.29
CA ASN A 596 3.72 1.90 -23.14
C ASN A 596 3.17 1.76 -21.70
N SER A 597 4.01 1.40 -20.73
CA SER A 597 3.68 1.42 -19.29
C SER A 597 4.94 1.25 -18.43
N ASP A 598 4.99 1.92 -17.28
CA ASP A 598 6.08 1.77 -16.28
C ASP A 598 6.07 0.41 -15.54
N ASN A 599 5.26 -0.55 -15.98
CA ASN A 599 5.27 -1.92 -15.50
C ASN A 599 6.55 -2.64 -15.91
N ILE A 600 7.56 -2.60 -15.04
CA ILE A 600 8.81 -3.33 -15.20
C ILE A 600 8.63 -4.79 -14.75
N ILE A 601 8.90 -5.73 -15.66
CA ILE A 601 9.02 -7.15 -15.30
C ILE A 601 10.50 -7.45 -15.02
N LEU A 602 10.84 -7.55 -13.74
CA LEU A 602 12.12 -8.08 -13.26
C LEU A 602 12.07 -9.62 -13.27
N ILE A 603 12.99 -10.26 -13.98
CA ILE A 603 13.10 -11.72 -14.05
C ILE A 603 14.46 -12.15 -13.51
N ASN A 604 14.48 -12.47 -12.22
CA ASN A 604 15.69 -12.84 -11.49
C ASN A 604 15.95 -14.35 -11.58
N SER A 605 17.19 -14.75 -11.87
CA SER A 605 17.58 -16.16 -11.99
C SER A 605 18.45 -16.60 -10.81
N LEU A 606 18.00 -17.59 -10.06
CA LEU A 606 18.77 -18.17 -8.95
C LEU A 606 19.84 -19.14 -9.49
N ALA A 607 21.07 -18.66 -9.61
CA ALA A 607 22.23 -19.47 -9.97
C ALA A 607 22.69 -20.37 -8.80
N LYS A 608 21.90 -21.40 -8.46
CA LYS A 608 22.31 -22.49 -7.56
C LYS A 608 22.04 -23.86 -8.18
N MET A 609 23.06 -24.71 -8.09
CA MET A 609 23.15 -26.09 -8.63
C MET A 609 23.26 -26.18 -10.16
N TRP A 610 24.47 -26.45 -10.64
CA TRP A 610 24.76 -27.01 -11.95
C TRP A 610 25.45 -28.38 -11.75
N GLU A 611 24.82 -29.45 -12.20
CA GLU A 611 25.50 -30.50 -12.95
C GLU A 611 24.64 -30.81 -14.18
N ASP A 612 25.30 -30.89 -15.34
CA ASP A 612 24.78 -31.09 -16.70
C ASP A 612 23.67 -30.17 -17.26
N THR A 613 23.99 -29.58 -18.42
CA THR A 613 23.11 -28.70 -19.19
C THR A 613 21.91 -29.46 -19.78
N SER A 614 20.72 -29.24 -19.24
CA SER A 614 19.45 -29.57 -19.90
C SER A 614 18.38 -28.51 -19.63
N VAL A 615 17.39 -28.42 -20.54
CA VAL A 615 16.46 -27.28 -20.63
C VAL A 615 15.55 -27.18 -19.42
N PHE A 616 15.69 -26.11 -18.62
CA PHE A 616 14.65 -25.71 -17.68
C PHE A 616 13.44 -25.15 -18.44
N ILE A 617 12.33 -25.87 -18.35
CA ILE A 617 11.01 -25.37 -18.75
C ILE A 617 10.44 -24.60 -17.57
N PHE A 618 10.11 -23.32 -17.77
CA PHE A 618 9.25 -22.59 -16.83
C PHE A 618 7.88 -23.29 -16.77
N GLU A 619 7.55 -23.90 -15.64
CA GLU A 619 6.19 -24.38 -15.39
C GLU A 619 5.27 -23.20 -15.01
N HIS A 620 4.10 -23.21 -15.64
CA HIS A 620 3.01 -22.25 -15.61
C HIS A 620 2.90 -21.28 -14.42
N HIS A 621 3.13 -20.00 -14.70
CA HIS A 621 2.13 -18.96 -14.38
C HIS A 621 1.76 -18.22 -15.67
N SER A 622 0.50 -18.36 -16.10
CA SER A 622 0.00 -17.78 -17.36
C SER A 622 -0.55 -16.36 -17.14
N TYR A 623 0.31 -15.35 -17.29
CA TYR A 623 -0.12 -13.96 -17.36
C TYR A 623 -0.55 -13.62 -18.80
N GLU A 624 -1.86 -13.64 -19.06
CA GLU A 624 -2.42 -13.25 -20.37
C GLU A 624 -2.56 -11.72 -20.48
N GLN A 625 -1.53 -11.05 -20.97
CA GLN A 625 -1.65 -9.67 -21.45
C GLN A 625 -1.44 -9.61 -22.98
N GLN A 626 -2.22 -8.79 -23.68
CA GLN A 626 -1.93 -8.43 -25.07
C GLN A 626 -0.93 -7.28 -25.08
N ILE A 627 0.32 -7.56 -25.42
CA ILE A 627 1.39 -6.56 -25.53
C ILE A 627 1.84 -6.50 -26.99
N SER A 628 1.75 -5.31 -27.58
CA SER A 628 2.42 -4.96 -28.84
C SER A 628 3.51 -3.94 -28.52
N PRO A 629 4.74 -4.38 -28.21
CA PRO A 629 5.82 -3.47 -27.87
C PRO A 629 6.47 -2.91 -29.14
N GLU A 630 6.38 -1.60 -29.37
CA GLU A 630 7.10 -0.93 -30.46
C GLU A 630 8.60 -0.78 -30.16
N LYS A 631 8.97 -0.91 -28.88
CA LYS A 631 10.34 -0.92 -28.37
C LYS A 631 10.45 -1.91 -27.21
N ILE A 632 11.50 -2.72 -27.21
CA ILE A 632 11.91 -3.56 -26.08
C ILE A 632 13.38 -3.22 -25.79
N GLU A 633 13.68 -2.81 -24.57
CA GLU A 633 15.05 -2.73 -24.07
C GLU A 633 15.24 -3.85 -23.04
N VAL A 634 16.29 -4.65 -23.24
CA VAL A 634 16.71 -5.71 -22.33
C VAL A 634 18.17 -5.48 -21.99
N VAL A 635 18.44 -5.24 -20.72
CA VAL A 635 19.78 -5.02 -20.18
C VAL A 635 20.20 -6.29 -19.45
N CYS A 636 21.38 -6.83 -19.74
CA CYS A 636 21.83 -8.12 -19.22
C CYS A 636 23.27 -8.06 -18.74
N PHE A 637 23.56 -8.68 -17.59
CA PHE A 637 24.87 -8.66 -16.96
C PHE A 637 25.36 -10.07 -16.59
N GLN A 638 26.69 -10.26 -16.56
CA GLN A 638 27.35 -11.53 -16.32
C GLN A 638 28.71 -11.30 -15.61
N ASN A 639 29.00 -12.06 -14.55
CA ASN A 639 30.37 -12.20 -14.03
C ASN A 639 31.03 -13.47 -14.60
N ALA A 640 32.35 -13.48 -14.74
CA ALA A 640 33.14 -14.64 -15.18
C ALA A 640 34.57 -14.61 -14.64
N LYS A 641 35.10 -15.76 -14.20
CA LYS A 641 36.49 -15.90 -13.75
C LYS A 641 37.50 -15.65 -14.87
N ARG A 642 38.62 -15.00 -14.51
CA ARG A 642 39.91 -15.07 -15.22
C ARG A 642 40.94 -15.75 -14.33
N ASP A 643 41.53 -16.85 -14.78
CA ASP A 643 42.63 -17.53 -14.09
C ASP A 643 43.99 -17.02 -14.62
N ILE A 644 44.33 -15.75 -14.34
CA ILE A 644 45.65 -15.13 -14.64
C ILE A 644 46.11 -14.27 -13.43
N PRO A 645 47.40 -14.26 -13.06
CA PRO A 645 47.89 -13.53 -11.86
C PRO A 645 47.79 -12.00 -11.93
N ILE A 646 47.81 -11.38 -10.75
CA ILE A 646 47.70 -9.93 -10.52
C ILE A 646 48.98 -9.17 -10.97
N ILE A 647 48.83 -8.28 -11.94
CA ILE A 647 49.69 -7.10 -12.20
C ILE A 647 48.75 -5.97 -12.69
N ASP A 648 49.01 -4.72 -12.28
CA ASP A 648 48.13 -3.56 -12.53
C ASP A 648 47.94 -3.20 -14.02
N THR A 649 46.69 -3.11 -14.48
CA THR A 649 46.19 -2.01 -15.34
C THR A 649 44.65 -2.05 -15.50
N PHE A 650 44.02 -0.88 -15.56
CA PHE A 650 42.59 -0.67 -15.85
C PHE A 650 42.26 -0.88 -17.35
N GLN A 651 41.13 -1.53 -17.69
CA GLN A 651 40.33 -1.28 -18.93
C GLN A 651 38.93 -1.97 -18.92
N GLN A 652 37.90 -1.28 -19.47
CA GLN A 652 36.42 -1.57 -19.43
C GLN A 652 35.86 -2.16 -20.76
N LEU A 653 34.53 -2.46 -20.92
CA LEU A 653 33.93 -2.95 -22.21
C LEU A 653 32.36 -3.20 -22.47
N PHE A 654 31.29 -2.80 -21.72
CA PHE A 654 29.86 -3.23 -22.05
C PHE A 654 29.30 -2.35 -23.14
N TYR A 655 28.71 -3.08 -24.08
CA TYR A 655 27.80 -2.58 -25.06
C TYR A 655 26.41 -3.08 -24.61
N ILE A 656 25.54 -2.15 -24.26
CA ILE A 656 24.11 -2.41 -24.07
C ILE A 656 23.51 -2.76 -25.46
N LEU A 657 22.59 -3.72 -25.54
CA LEU A 657 21.83 -3.94 -26.78
C LEU A 657 20.78 -2.84 -27.00
N LYS A 658 21.07 -1.89 -27.89
CA LYS A 658 20.11 -0.88 -28.34
C LYS A 658 19.39 -1.31 -29.61
N ALA A 659 18.41 -2.19 -29.47
CA ALA A 659 17.58 -2.63 -30.59
C ALA A 659 16.61 -1.51 -31.04
N LYS A 660 16.89 -0.89 -32.21
CA LYS A 660 15.88 -0.10 -32.93
C LYS A 660 14.98 -1.02 -33.74
N SER A 661 13.67 -0.76 -33.71
CA SER A 661 12.62 -1.59 -34.31
C SER A 661 12.48 -1.41 -35.84
N THR A 662 13.51 -1.82 -36.61
CA THR A 662 13.40 -2.00 -38.07
C THR A 662 14.27 -3.15 -38.59
N GLY A 663 13.64 -4.27 -38.96
CA GLY A 663 14.24 -5.27 -39.86
C GLY A 663 14.97 -6.46 -39.22
N VAL A 664 14.60 -7.65 -39.72
CA VAL A 664 15.36 -8.91 -39.90
C VAL A 664 16.69 -9.10 -39.15
N VAL A 665 16.80 -10.22 -38.43
CA VAL A 665 18.07 -10.88 -38.11
C VAL A 665 18.10 -12.25 -38.80
N GLU A 666 18.92 -12.38 -39.84
CA GLU A 666 19.09 -13.62 -40.61
C GLU A 666 20.16 -14.56 -40.04
N ILE A 667 20.28 -15.77 -40.62
CA ILE A 667 21.10 -16.88 -40.10
C ILE A 667 22.20 -17.27 -41.10
N CYS A 668 23.45 -17.28 -40.63
CA CYS A 668 24.49 -18.25 -41.00
C CYS A 668 25.21 -18.62 -39.69
N ASP A 669 25.05 -19.84 -39.15
CA ASP A 669 25.55 -21.14 -39.63
C ASP A 669 27.03 -21.37 -39.26
N PHE A 670 27.28 -22.46 -38.53
CA PHE A 670 28.59 -22.89 -38.03
C PHE A 670 28.58 -24.38 -37.69
N THR A 671 29.53 -25.10 -38.29
CA THR A 671 30.09 -26.37 -37.80
C THR A 671 31.17 -26.12 -36.76
#